data_AF-A0A6M0B7D0-F1
#
_entry.id   AF-A0A6M0B7D0-F1
#
_cell.length_a   1.000
_cell.length_b   1.000
_cell.length_c   1.000
_cell.angle_alpha   90.00
_cell.angle_beta   90.00
_cell.angle_gamma   90.00
#
_symmetry.space_group_name_H-M   'P 1'
#
loop_
_entity.id
_entity.type
_entity.pdbx_description
1 polymer ?
#
loop_
_entity_poly.entity_id
_entity_poly.type
_entity_poly.pdbx_seq_one_letter_code
_entity_poly.pdbx_strand_id
1 'polypeptide(L)'
;MLAYGFITLLSLGSEYYFKYEIDAQTGFQIYWITIPEGLDKERYSKQTISEFLAESSVAQILKPGAPLDKSLYQASLILPGLPASPFDAFYTIELTYDSDSFTLGVQSTDSFGFSPEGSTHFKDLNLSFTQQLNSETVTVSGTVTAVFSGQDIVLEAGLSDGSELIFNYNPNNPQEIPIQPWGNLELTTFTVKPGSNPLQPQVLYWFGEKSGEWVYDCSLRNTEDAPAIDLRIQTEPETVQWGLGSIAVKDGLIESENATLEAANLSSASKLIKAFQESNEITIATWIKPSQTGQQYPAIVLTLSEDPQNPYVTLAQGDSEWLEGYGNRWSGDWYHHDEYSVLLRTNTNDRNRYWQILTTSPDTVTTELTYVVYTFSQNNFGDESDNAKLYLNGKLDNSKWINSDNQERHFWRNKNQQSNRAKNRNQRGNRWKNRDDEEDSPWKDRDDQELNLWTNDPAVKLALANDVLFLDRRGNSRRNQDFPWEGELYEVAIYDSALTPEAIYQRYYPTIEILGNLTLTNMPTPLNQPLTAQLTLEGMPDVEHYSESKLNLKVDTSEIREVTPEFDFTKIALEWQSEPGTSPTWYFKWGQVDSTLWKTSIPFTAVQADAPGKLALNSPEFDLQIGLGQINTLEGLCLFLKPDSTGEIWQMSSITSVSELELPQLRDYRPFDWTVDFKLLFARHNQQRSQFDPLGIEDGKVVLKGNWLGENLVLYGWWRNEQFVLEGQRTLSLPFQVTLGPIFEPGTSQKIIDQVAIASVMNATVILELTELGFLAKVSGTFDWTDQAGTVNTFTVPEFTLVRPPLTPNHILEAILARLNSQVDVIFAQQFRHQADYYFTVVEQKPVIYLGKPNDPAAITQTTTLPQLFNTAADSNNISSTAGIFTLTENADQSCTLTITPPESSDNWLDQLKTDYDNFIAQLDTNSNLIAGTLTLVKTRIAERMPLLVEEILYYYYGLDSVNGYVDLQAGMRLRVDYQNYQFVHPAQSTANSGFVGSGTSYYSLNSYRDGTNLMINFDGFLSQIQPYVTTDIATVGAGSSLDTFKVGYQKPYLRLVYPSLAAPSAGSLDPGQAATIMGAATVTDLDKKTNVASFYFRGRATVIPEITVVLQEQPVFVPVGTTLRQLMEQRVSIPSVSLGESLLNSTGKPRLSRLLHEGVSNEPSYRFIYLDVDSPVLDLPLVKGDRIVL
;
A
#
# COMPACT_ATOMS: atom_id res chain seq x y z
N MET A 1 52.53 -21.57 -3.39
CA MET A 1 53.46 -21.83 -4.51
C MET A 1 53.43 -20.63 -5.43
N LEU A 2 54.55 -19.92 -5.55
CA LEU A 2 54.70 -18.66 -6.28
C LEU A 2 55.10 -18.86 -7.75
N ALA A 3 55.88 -19.91 -8.03
CA ALA A 3 56.34 -20.29 -9.36
C ALA A 3 56.83 -21.75 -9.36
N TYR A 4 57.05 -22.31 -10.54
CA TYR A 4 57.74 -23.58 -10.73
C TYR A 4 58.40 -23.64 -12.10
N GLY A 5 59.19 -24.68 -12.36
CA GLY A 5 59.70 -24.94 -13.71
C GLY A 5 60.70 -26.08 -13.76
N PHE A 6 61.44 -26.14 -14.85
CA PHE A 6 62.53 -27.09 -15.04
C PHE A 6 63.87 -26.39 -15.16
N ILE A 7 64.92 -27.07 -14.67
CA ILE A 7 66.32 -26.72 -14.91
C ILE A 7 67.01 -27.97 -15.44
N THR A 8 67.63 -27.83 -16.61
CA THR A 8 68.61 -28.80 -17.13
C THR A 8 70.00 -28.21 -16.96
N LEU A 9 70.86 -28.84 -16.18
CA LEU A 9 72.27 -28.44 -16.06
C LEU A 9 73.13 -29.26 -17.03
N LEU A 10 73.90 -28.56 -17.86
CA LEU A 10 74.71 -29.13 -18.93
C LEU A 10 76.17 -29.23 -18.50
N SER A 11 76.63 -30.46 -18.21
CA SER A 11 78.02 -30.76 -17.89
C SER A 11 78.71 -31.49 -19.04
N LEU A 12 80.05 -31.54 -19.03
CA LEU A 12 80.88 -32.12 -20.09
C LEU A 12 80.77 -33.66 -20.15
N GLY A 13 79.67 -34.14 -20.74
CA GLY A 13 79.33 -35.56 -20.88
C GLY A 13 78.22 -36.06 -19.97
N SER A 14 77.47 -35.18 -19.29
CA SER A 14 76.31 -35.56 -18.47
C SER A 14 75.31 -34.42 -18.36
N GLU A 15 74.03 -34.74 -18.47
CA GLU A 15 72.90 -33.82 -18.36
C GLU A 15 72.10 -34.16 -17.09
N TYR A 16 71.75 -33.14 -16.31
CA TYR A 16 71.06 -33.31 -15.03
C TYR A 16 69.70 -32.61 -15.09
N TYR A 17 68.62 -33.38 -14.94
CA TYR A 17 67.23 -32.94 -15.12
C TYR A 17 66.52 -32.77 -13.77
N PHE A 18 66.08 -31.54 -13.48
CA PHE A 18 65.46 -31.15 -12.22
C PHE A 18 64.15 -30.39 -12.43
N LYS A 19 63.16 -30.70 -11.59
CA LYS A 19 62.02 -29.82 -11.31
C LYS A 19 62.38 -28.91 -10.15
N TYR A 20 61.91 -27.66 -10.19
CA TYR A 20 61.92 -26.80 -9.02
C TYR A 20 60.55 -26.16 -8.80
N GLU A 21 60.25 -25.89 -7.54
CA GLU A 21 59.10 -25.14 -7.06
C GLU A 21 59.62 -23.98 -6.20
N ILE A 22 59.01 -22.81 -6.34
CA ILE A 22 59.25 -21.65 -5.48
C ILE A 22 58.00 -21.48 -4.62
N ASP A 23 58.15 -21.49 -3.30
CA ASP A 23 57.07 -21.20 -2.37
C ASP A 23 57.47 -20.10 -1.37
N ALA A 24 56.52 -19.23 -1.01
CA ALA A 24 56.77 -18.10 -0.11
C ALA A 24 57.21 -18.54 1.30
N GLN A 25 56.74 -19.70 1.76
CA GLN A 25 56.93 -20.21 3.12
C GLN A 25 57.95 -21.34 3.20
N THR A 26 58.09 -22.16 2.15
CA THR A 26 59.04 -23.30 2.13
C THR A 26 60.23 -23.15 1.17
N GLY A 27 60.35 -22.04 0.45
CA GLY A 27 61.56 -21.73 -0.31
C GLY A 27 61.61 -22.35 -1.70
N PHE A 28 62.81 -22.37 -2.29
CA PHE A 28 63.14 -23.18 -3.45
C PHE A 28 63.26 -24.65 -3.05
N GLN A 29 62.42 -25.48 -3.66
CA GLN A 29 62.33 -26.93 -3.44
C GLN A 29 62.59 -27.64 -4.76
N ILE A 30 63.51 -28.61 -4.77
CA ILE A 30 64.08 -29.20 -5.98
C ILE A 30 63.88 -30.72 -5.99
N TYR A 31 63.51 -31.29 -7.13
CA TYR A 31 63.17 -32.70 -7.28
C TYR A 31 63.90 -33.31 -8.49
N TRP A 32 64.53 -34.47 -8.30
CA TRP A 32 65.28 -35.17 -9.35
C TRP A 32 64.35 -35.91 -10.31
N ILE A 33 64.40 -35.58 -11.61
CA ILE A 33 63.56 -36.21 -12.63
C ILE A 33 64.22 -37.48 -13.18
N THR A 34 65.54 -37.49 -13.29
CA THR A 34 66.34 -38.67 -13.71
C THR A 34 67.39 -38.96 -12.64
N ILE A 35 67.64 -40.24 -12.34
CA ILE A 35 68.73 -40.67 -11.46
C ILE A 35 70.03 -40.66 -12.28
N PRO A 36 71.01 -39.78 -12.01
CA PRO A 36 72.23 -39.71 -12.81
C PRO A 36 73.22 -40.84 -12.44
N GLU A 37 74.05 -41.25 -13.40
CA GLU A 37 75.07 -42.29 -13.15
C GLU A 37 75.98 -41.91 -11.96
N GLY A 38 75.97 -42.73 -10.92
CA GLY A 38 76.79 -42.56 -9.72
C GLY A 38 76.12 -41.85 -8.54
N LEU A 39 74.84 -41.45 -8.65
CA LEU A 39 74.05 -40.96 -7.52
C LEU A 39 73.04 -42.00 -7.04
N ASP A 40 73.12 -42.37 -5.76
CA ASP A 40 72.20 -43.31 -5.10
C ASP A 40 71.03 -42.52 -4.49
N LYS A 41 70.01 -42.24 -5.32
CA LYS A 41 68.83 -41.44 -4.94
C LYS A 41 67.54 -41.97 -5.55
N GLU A 42 66.46 -41.88 -4.79
CA GLU A 42 65.11 -42.12 -5.26
C GLU A 42 64.66 -41.00 -6.21
N ARG A 43 64.00 -41.40 -7.30
CA ARG A 43 63.44 -40.50 -8.31
C ARG A 43 62.28 -39.70 -7.71
N TYR A 44 62.16 -38.42 -8.06
CA TYR A 44 61.27 -37.44 -7.42
C TYR A 44 61.56 -37.14 -5.93
N SER A 45 62.73 -37.53 -5.38
CA SER A 45 63.14 -37.11 -4.02
C SER A 45 63.29 -35.59 -3.93
N LYS A 46 62.65 -35.01 -2.90
CA LYS A 46 62.63 -33.57 -2.61
C LYS A 46 63.90 -33.14 -1.86
N GLN A 47 64.50 -32.02 -2.27
CA GLN A 47 65.63 -31.37 -1.62
C GLN A 47 65.37 -29.87 -1.42
N THR A 48 65.91 -29.32 -0.34
CA THR A 48 66.06 -27.88 -0.17
C THR A 48 67.16 -27.33 -1.07
N ILE A 49 67.10 -26.02 -1.38
CA ILE A 49 68.15 -25.33 -2.14
C ILE A 49 69.57 -25.53 -1.55
N SER A 50 69.70 -25.56 -0.23
CA SER A 50 70.98 -25.73 0.47
C SER A 50 71.56 -27.15 0.34
N GLU A 51 70.72 -28.17 0.25
CA GLU A 51 71.16 -29.54 -0.02
C GLU A 51 71.54 -29.71 -1.50
N PHE A 52 70.75 -29.15 -2.42
CA PHE A 52 71.06 -29.14 -3.86
C PHE A 52 72.39 -28.44 -4.17
N LEU A 53 72.65 -27.28 -3.54
CA LEU A 53 73.92 -26.55 -3.67
C LEU A 53 75.13 -27.30 -3.08
N ALA A 54 74.90 -28.26 -2.17
CA ALA A 54 75.94 -29.10 -1.59
C ALA A 54 76.26 -30.35 -2.44
N GLU A 55 75.42 -30.68 -3.43
CA GLU A 55 75.66 -31.83 -4.32
C GLU A 55 76.94 -31.63 -5.13
N SER A 56 77.88 -32.59 -5.04
CA SER A 56 79.22 -32.44 -5.63
C SER A 56 79.21 -32.29 -7.16
N SER A 57 78.16 -32.74 -7.84
CA SER A 57 77.97 -32.54 -9.29
C SER A 57 77.41 -31.14 -9.63
N VAL A 58 76.53 -30.59 -8.78
CA VAL A 58 75.93 -29.26 -8.94
C VAL A 58 76.94 -28.16 -8.61
N ALA A 59 77.70 -28.33 -7.52
CA ALA A 59 78.74 -27.41 -7.08
C ALA A 59 79.96 -27.31 -8.03
N GLN A 60 80.07 -28.20 -9.03
CA GLN A 60 81.04 -28.06 -10.12
C GLN A 60 80.57 -27.08 -11.22
N ILE A 61 79.26 -26.89 -11.35
CA ILE A 61 78.61 -26.06 -12.37
C ILE A 61 78.33 -24.66 -11.78
N LEU A 62 77.68 -24.62 -10.61
CA LEU A 62 77.31 -23.38 -9.92
C LEU A 62 78.51 -22.80 -9.15
N LYS A 63 78.86 -21.53 -9.41
CA LYS A 63 79.98 -20.82 -8.76
C LYS A 63 79.46 -19.59 -8.00
N PRO A 64 79.86 -19.36 -6.73
CA PRO A 64 79.42 -18.18 -5.99
C PRO A 64 79.93 -16.87 -6.59
N GLY A 65 79.09 -15.83 -6.55
CA GLY A 65 79.45 -14.43 -6.76
C GLY A 65 79.26 -13.87 -8.18
N ALA A 66 78.62 -14.61 -9.09
CA ALA A 66 78.28 -14.13 -10.43
C ALA A 66 77.03 -14.84 -11.01
N PRO A 67 76.34 -14.24 -12.00
CA PRO A 67 75.33 -14.94 -12.77
C PRO A 67 75.91 -16.14 -13.54
N LEU A 68 75.10 -17.19 -13.70
CA LEU A 68 75.49 -18.39 -14.42
C LEU A 68 75.47 -18.16 -15.95
N ASP A 69 76.46 -18.73 -16.65
CA ASP A 69 76.56 -18.67 -18.11
C ASP A 69 75.41 -19.45 -18.77
N LYS A 70 74.60 -18.79 -19.61
CA LYS A 70 73.41 -19.38 -20.27
C LYS A 70 73.72 -20.50 -21.28
N SER A 71 75.00 -20.86 -21.48
CA SER A 71 75.40 -22.07 -22.20
C SER A 71 75.56 -23.31 -21.32
N LEU A 72 75.60 -23.17 -19.99
CA LEU A 72 75.79 -24.26 -19.02
C LEU A 72 74.49 -24.75 -18.36
N TYR A 73 73.37 -24.09 -18.63
CA TYR A 73 72.06 -24.47 -18.15
C TYR A 73 70.98 -24.04 -19.14
N GLN A 74 69.84 -24.71 -19.08
CA GLN A 74 68.59 -24.21 -19.64
C GLN A 74 67.53 -24.29 -18.55
N ALA A 75 66.74 -23.23 -18.40
CA ALA A 75 65.67 -23.17 -17.42
C ALA A 75 64.38 -22.65 -18.06
N SER A 76 63.24 -23.11 -17.55
CA SER A 76 61.93 -22.48 -17.72
C SER A 76 61.44 -21.99 -16.36
N LEU A 77 60.66 -20.92 -16.36
CA LEU A 77 59.84 -20.49 -15.23
C LEU A 77 58.39 -20.36 -15.70
N ILE A 78 57.46 -20.96 -14.99
CA ILE A 78 56.02 -20.80 -15.17
C ILE A 78 55.50 -20.10 -13.92
N LEU A 79 54.67 -19.07 -14.12
CA LEU A 79 54.09 -18.24 -13.07
C LEU A 79 52.60 -18.60 -12.89
N PRO A 80 52.24 -19.44 -11.90
CA PRO A 80 50.85 -19.77 -11.62
C PRO A 80 50.03 -18.50 -11.39
N GLY A 81 48.98 -18.31 -12.17
CA GLY A 81 48.02 -17.22 -11.98
C GLY A 81 48.26 -15.98 -12.84
N LEU A 82 49.37 -15.89 -13.57
CA LEU A 82 49.38 -15.11 -14.81
C LEU A 82 48.83 -15.97 -15.95
N PRO A 83 48.17 -15.36 -16.95
CA PRO A 83 47.60 -16.09 -18.08
C PRO A 83 48.67 -16.83 -18.87
N ALA A 84 48.45 -18.12 -19.06
CA ALA A 84 49.31 -18.94 -19.90
C ALA A 84 48.76 -19.00 -21.32
N SER A 85 49.49 -18.42 -22.28
CA SER A 85 49.79 -19.26 -23.45
C SER A 85 50.93 -20.21 -23.05
N PRO A 86 51.07 -21.39 -23.67
CA PRO A 86 52.11 -22.35 -23.33
C PRO A 86 53.48 -21.94 -23.92
N PHE A 87 53.55 -20.83 -24.68
CA PHE A 87 54.80 -20.16 -24.99
C PHE A 87 55.35 -19.36 -23.80
N ASP A 88 54.53 -19.04 -22.80
CA ASP A 88 54.88 -18.16 -21.66
C ASP A 88 55.63 -18.87 -20.53
N ALA A 89 56.16 -20.06 -20.80
CA ALA A 89 57.25 -20.65 -20.03
C ALA A 89 58.51 -19.80 -20.25
N PHE A 90 58.80 -18.86 -19.35
CA PHE A 90 59.87 -17.88 -19.54
C PHE A 90 61.24 -18.57 -19.57
N TYR A 91 61.89 -18.59 -20.73
CA TYR A 91 63.22 -19.21 -20.92
C TYR A 91 64.38 -18.23 -20.66
N THR A 92 64.11 -16.93 -20.61
CA THR A 92 65.12 -15.88 -20.33
C THR A 92 65.33 -15.74 -18.82
N ILE A 93 65.81 -16.83 -18.21
CA ILE A 93 66.14 -16.90 -16.78
C ILE A 93 67.58 -16.44 -16.54
N GLU A 94 67.84 -15.87 -15.36
CA GLU A 94 69.17 -15.58 -14.83
C GLU A 94 69.30 -16.15 -13.42
N LEU A 95 70.11 -17.20 -13.26
CA LEU A 95 70.43 -17.78 -11.95
C LEU A 95 71.67 -17.11 -11.36
N THR A 96 71.54 -16.53 -10.18
CA THR A 96 72.64 -15.92 -9.41
C THR A 96 72.70 -16.53 -8.01
N TYR A 97 73.92 -16.86 -7.58
CA TYR A 97 74.20 -17.47 -6.28
C TYR A 97 75.40 -16.76 -5.64
N ASP A 98 75.31 -16.38 -4.37
CA ASP A 98 76.40 -15.76 -3.60
C ASP A 98 76.64 -16.46 -2.24
N SER A 99 77.28 -15.79 -1.29
CA SER A 99 77.58 -16.38 0.03
C SER A 99 76.37 -16.52 0.96
N ASP A 100 75.30 -15.78 0.71
CA ASP A 100 74.20 -15.56 1.64
C ASP A 100 72.82 -15.72 0.96
N SER A 101 72.73 -15.68 -0.38
CA SER A 101 71.50 -15.73 -1.15
C SER A 101 71.55 -16.57 -2.44
N PHE A 102 70.36 -17.01 -2.86
CA PHE A 102 70.08 -17.57 -4.18
C PHE A 102 68.96 -16.75 -4.83
N THR A 103 69.16 -16.31 -6.07
CA THR A 103 68.20 -15.48 -6.81
C THR A 103 67.95 -16.04 -8.21
N LEU A 104 66.67 -16.14 -8.56
CA LEU A 104 66.19 -16.44 -9.91
C LEU A 104 65.55 -15.17 -10.49
N GLY A 105 66.22 -14.55 -11.45
CA GLY A 105 65.71 -13.44 -12.25
C GLY A 105 65.04 -13.93 -13.54
N VAL A 106 64.03 -13.20 -14.01
CA VAL A 106 63.32 -13.47 -15.28
C VAL A 106 62.95 -12.16 -15.96
N GLN A 107 63.17 -12.10 -17.28
CA GLN A 107 62.84 -10.93 -18.11
C GLN A 107 62.20 -11.33 -19.43
N SER A 108 61.11 -10.68 -19.81
CA SER A 108 60.49 -10.82 -21.15
C SER A 108 59.99 -9.47 -21.67
N THR A 109 60.42 -9.12 -22.87
CA THR A 109 59.90 -7.97 -23.64
C THR A 109 58.73 -8.35 -24.53
N ASP A 110 58.51 -9.64 -24.76
CA ASP A 110 57.47 -10.14 -25.65
C ASP A 110 56.10 -10.02 -24.97
N SER A 111 55.06 -9.80 -25.79
CA SER A 111 53.69 -9.66 -25.28
C SER A 111 53.07 -11.04 -25.05
N PHE A 112 52.46 -11.21 -23.88
CA PHE A 112 51.92 -12.49 -23.41
C PHE A 112 50.53 -12.32 -22.81
N GLY A 113 49.82 -13.43 -22.59
CA GLY A 113 48.58 -13.39 -21.81
C GLY A 113 47.42 -12.62 -22.46
N PHE A 114 47.28 -12.73 -23.77
CA PHE A 114 46.22 -12.05 -24.53
C PHE A 114 44.81 -12.50 -24.11
N SER A 115 43.87 -11.55 -24.03
CA SER A 115 42.42 -11.84 -24.02
C SER A 115 42.00 -12.58 -25.31
N PRO A 116 40.80 -13.22 -25.37
CA PRO A 116 40.37 -13.98 -26.57
C PRO A 116 40.28 -13.11 -27.82
N GLU A 117 40.24 -11.80 -27.60
CA GLU A 117 40.03 -10.71 -28.54
C GLU A 117 41.31 -9.89 -28.82
N GLY A 118 42.43 -10.21 -28.15
CA GLY A 118 43.70 -9.44 -28.20
C GLY A 118 43.65 -8.04 -27.59
N SER A 119 42.48 -7.62 -27.09
CA SER A 119 42.16 -6.29 -26.54
C SER A 119 42.89 -5.93 -25.24
N THR A 120 43.33 -6.94 -24.49
CA THR A 120 44.12 -6.81 -23.24
C THR A 120 45.26 -7.83 -23.28
N HIS A 121 46.46 -7.44 -22.88
CA HIS A 121 47.64 -8.32 -22.79
C HIS A 121 48.69 -7.77 -21.83
N PHE A 122 49.73 -8.55 -21.53
CA PHE A 122 50.85 -8.15 -20.69
C PHE A 122 52.13 -8.03 -21.53
N LYS A 123 53.06 -7.19 -21.09
CA LYS A 123 54.39 -6.99 -21.70
C LYS A 123 55.39 -6.47 -20.66
N ASP A 124 56.66 -6.38 -21.05
CA ASP A 124 57.74 -5.78 -20.25
C ASP A 124 57.85 -6.38 -18.83
N LEU A 125 57.79 -7.72 -18.75
CA LEU A 125 57.94 -8.46 -17.50
C LEU A 125 59.40 -8.43 -17.03
N ASN A 126 59.62 -8.07 -15.78
CA ASN A 126 60.92 -8.11 -15.12
C ASN A 126 60.73 -8.45 -13.65
N LEU A 127 61.13 -9.65 -13.22
CA LEU A 127 60.97 -10.13 -11.84
C LEU A 127 62.25 -10.77 -11.31
N SER A 128 62.39 -10.75 -9.98
CA SER A 128 63.41 -11.50 -9.25
C SER A 128 62.81 -12.17 -8.01
N PHE A 129 63.05 -13.48 -7.87
CA PHE A 129 62.74 -14.28 -6.69
C PHE A 129 64.04 -14.55 -5.93
N THR A 130 64.14 -14.06 -4.69
CA THR A 130 65.34 -14.19 -3.85
C THR A 130 65.03 -14.95 -2.56
N GLN A 131 65.80 -16.01 -2.28
CA GLN A 131 65.86 -16.68 -0.98
C GLN A 131 67.21 -16.41 -0.31
N GLN A 132 67.20 -16.15 0.98
CA GLN A 132 68.42 -16.13 1.80
C GLN A 132 68.74 -17.56 2.24
N LEU A 133 69.99 -18.02 2.14
CA LEU A 133 70.40 -19.42 2.39
C LEU A 133 70.21 -19.86 3.86
N ASN A 134 69.93 -18.92 4.76
CA ASN A 134 69.63 -19.12 6.17
C ASN A 134 68.13 -18.98 6.52
N SER A 135 67.25 -18.83 5.50
CA SER A 135 65.80 -18.71 5.64
C SER A 135 65.08 -19.65 4.67
N GLU A 136 63.89 -20.09 5.03
CA GLU A 136 62.98 -20.85 4.15
C GLU A 136 62.02 -19.93 3.38
N THR A 137 62.08 -18.61 3.60
CA THR A 137 61.18 -17.64 2.93
C THR A 137 61.77 -17.06 1.65
N VAL A 138 60.92 -16.82 0.65
CA VAL A 138 61.26 -16.14 -0.61
C VAL A 138 60.64 -14.75 -0.66
N THR A 139 61.42 -13.76 -1.09
CA THR A 139 60.92 -12.44 -1.48
C THR A 139 60.82 -12.33 -3.00
N VAL A 140 59.75 -11.71 -3.51
CA VAL A 140 59.60 -11.33 -4.92
C VAL A 140 59.67 -9.81 -5.07
N SER A 141 60.21 -9.33 -6.18
CA SER A 141 60.18 -7.91 -6.57
C SER A 141 60.26 -7.76 -8.09
N GLY A 142 59.76 -6.65 -8.62
CA GLY A 142 59.79 -6.34 -10.04
C GLY A 142 58.48 -5.73 -10.55
N THR A 143 58.28 -5.75 -11.86
CA THR A 143 57.15 -5.10 -12.54
C THR A 143 56.66 -5.88 -13.76
N VAL A 144 55.41 -5.61 -14.15
CA VAL A 144 54.86 -5.96 -15.47
C VAL A 144 54.00 -4.78 -15.97
N THR A 145 53.91 -4.58 -17.29
CA THR A 145 52.96 -3.64 -17.88
C THR A 145 51.73 -4.39 -18.38
N ALA A 146 50.55 -4.06 -17.83
CA ALA A 146 49.27 -4.48 -18.38
C ALA A 146 48.83 -3.46 -19.44
N VAL A 147 48.62 -3.92 -20.67
CA VAL A 147 48.01 -3.13 -21.74
C VAL A 147 46.51 -3.37 -21.68
N PHE A 148 45.76 -2.37 -21.24
CA PHE A 148 44.32 -2.48 -20.97
C PHE A 148 43.55 -1.40 -21.72
N SER A 149 42.60 -1.80 -22.58
CA SER A 149 41.85 -0.86 -23.44
C SER A 149 42.76 0.07 -24.28
N GLY A 150 43.99 -0.36 -24.59
CA GLY A 150 45.00 0.43 -25.29
C GLY A 150 45.76 1.46 -24.43
N GLN A 151 45.67 1.39 -23.10
CA GLN A 151 46.50 2.16 -22.16
C GLN A 151 47.54 1.26 -21.49
N ASP A 152 48.74 1.80 -21.25
CA ASP A 152 49.81 1.11 -20.52
C ASP A 152 49.71 1.40 -19.02
N ILE A 153 49.43 0.36 -18.22
CA ILE A 153 49.30 0.41 -16.77
C ILE A 153 50.43 -0.42 -16.15
N VAL A 154 51.31 0.23 -15.39
CA VAL A 154 52.47 -0.44 -14.75
C VAL A 154 52.05 -0.98 -13.39
N LEU A 155 52.33 -2.26 -13.16
CA LEU A 155 52.01 -2.98 -11.93
C LEU A 155 53.29 -3.44 -11.23
N GLU A 156 53.36 -3.25 -9.91
CA GLU A 156 54.46 -3.69 -9.03
C GLU A 156 54.16 -5.07 -8.44
N ALA A 157 55.14 -5.98 -8.48
CA ALA A 157 54.98 -7.34 -7.99
C ALA A 157 55.18 -7.43 -6.46
N GLY A 158 54.31 -8.19 -5.78
CA GLY A 158 54.35 -8.41 -4.34
C GLY A 158 53.65 -9.71 -3.92
N LEU A 159 53.48 -9.89 -2.60
CA LEU A 159 52.82 -11.06 -2.03
C LEU A 159 51.51 -10.70 -1.31
N SER A 160 50.39 -11.29 -1.73
CA SER A 160 49.13 -11.27 -0.96
C SER A 160 49.25 -12.20 0.24
N ASP A 161 48.86 -11.72 1.42
CA ASP A 161 48.89 -12.43 2.71
C ASP A 161 50.17 -13.24 2.98
N GLY A 162 51.30 -12.81 2.40
CA GLY A 162 52.60 -13.49 2.48
C GLY A 162 52.66 -14.87 1.79
N SER A 163 51.77 -15.20 0.85
CA SER A 163 51.73 -16.53 0.22
C SER A 163 51.39 -16.60 -1.27
N GLU A 164 50.71 -15.59 -1.85
CA GLU A 164 50.31 -15.58 -3.27
C GLU A 164 51.01 -14.45 -4.05
N LEU A 165 51.49 -14.72 -5.26
CA LEU A 165 52.08 -13.70 -6.14
C LEU A 165 51.00 -12.80 -6.73
N ILE A 166 51.06 -11.49 -6.48
CA ILE A 166 50.13 -10.49 -7.05
C ILE A 166 50.88 -9.32 -7.68
N PHE A 167 50.22 -8.63 -8.61
CA PHE A 167 50.72 -7.43 -9.25
C PHE A 167 49.73 -6.28 -8.99
N ASN A 168 50.18 -5.26 -8.27
CA ASN A 168 49.36 -4.12 -7.86
C ASN A 168 49.83 -2.84 -8.56
N TYR A 169 48.88 -2.09 -9.08
CA TYR A 169 49.08 -0.69 -9.44
C TYR A 169 49.40 0.16 -8.19
N ASN A 170 50.26 1.15 -8.37
CA ASN A 170 50.71 2.04 -7.29
C ASN A 170 49.86 3.33 -7.24
N PRO A 171 48.95 3.49 -6.25
CA PRO A 171 48.01 4.63 -6.21
C PRO A 171 48.68 5.98 -5.92
N ASN A 172 50.00 6.02 -5.67
CA ASN A 172 50.75 7.27 -5.56
C ASN A 172 51.03 7.91 -6.94
N ASN A 173 50.73 7.22 -8.05
CA ASN A 173 50.88 7.71 -9.42
C ASN A 173 49.54 7.62 -10.18
N PRO A 174 48.57 8.52 -9.91
CA PRO A 174 47.20 8.40 -10.41
C PRO A 174 47.12 8.39 -11.94
N GLN A 175 46.50 7.34 -12.49
CA GLN A 175 46.11 7.18 -13.89
C GLN A 175 44.58 7.18 -14.02
N GLU A 176 44.06 7.80 -15.08
CA GLU A 176 42.64 7.79 -15.44
C GLU A 176 42.41 6.93 -16.68
N ILE A 177 41.42 6.03 -16.64
CA ILE A 177 40.95 5.30 -17.84
C ILE A 177 39.78 6.07 -18.47
N PRO A 178 39.91 6.58 -19.72
CA PRO A 178 38.84 7.31 -20.38
C PRO A 178 37.82 6.35 -21.02
N ILE A 179 36.70 6.12 -20.33
CA ILE A 179 35.55 5.34 -20.80
C ILE A 179 34.72 6.21 -21.77
N GLN A 180 35.30 6.46 -22.94
CA GLN A 180 34.69 7.26 -23.99
C GLN A 180 33.48 6.55 -24.60
N PRO A 181 32.39 7.27 -24.92
CA PRO A 181 32.22 8.73 -24.85
C PRO A 181 31.63 9.28 -23.52
N TRP A 182 31.64 8.53 -22.41
CA TRP A 182 30.82 8.87 -21.23
C TRP A 182 31.57 9.41 -20.00
N GLY A 183 32.84 9.07 -19.76
CA GLY A 183 33.54 9.60 -18.59
C GLY A 183 34.95 9.08 -18.38
N ASN A 184 35.51 9.41 -17.22
CA ASN A 184 36.81 8.95 -16.77
C ASN A 184 36.65 8.12 -15.49
N LEU A 185 37.41 7.02 -15.39
CA LEU A 185 37.56 6.19 -14.20
C LEU A 185 38.93 6.48 -13.59
N GLU A 186 38.97 7.16 -12.45
CA GLU A 186 40.18 7.38 -11.66
C GLU A 186 40.56 6.09 -10.93
N LEU A 187 41.72 5.49 -11.25
CA LEU A 187 42.14 4.20 -10.69
C LEU A 187 42.55 4.34 -9.21
N THR A 188 41.82 3.67 -8.32
CA THR A 188 42.16 3.54 -6.89
C THR A 188 42.83 2.20 -6.59
N THR A 189 42.41 1.11 -7.25
CA THR A 189 43.17 -0.15 -7.33
C THR A 189 43.11 -0.74 -8.74
N PHE A 190 44.19 -1.39 -9.16
CA PHE A 190 44.22 -2.33 -10.28
C PHE A 190 45.09 -3.49 -9.79
N THR A 191 44.48 -4.65 -9.60
CA THR A 191 45.15 -5.84 -9.06
C THR A 191 44.98 -6.99 -10.03
N VAL A 192 46.11 -7.54 -10.46
CA VAL A 192 46.18 -8.84 -11.14
C VAL A 192 46.64 -9.86 -10.12
N LYS A 193 45.78 -10.86 -9.89
CA LYS A 193 46.00 -11.94 -8.93
C LYS A 193 45.75 -13.29 -9.62
N PRO A 194 46.22 -14.39 -9.01
CA PRO A 194 45.99 -15.70 -9.58
C PRO A 194 44.50 -16.01 -9.81
N GLY A 195 44.23 -16.80 -10.84
CA GLY A 195 43.00 -17.60 -10.89
C GLY A 195 42.88 -18.47 -9.63
N SER A 196 41.65 -18.86 -9.29
CA SER A 196 41.37 -19.65 -8.09
C SER A 196 42.24 -20.91 -8.01
N ASN A 197 42.65 -21.26 -6.78
CA ASN A 197 43.67 -22.28 -6.44
C ASN A 197 43.74 -23.43 -7.47
N PRO A 198 44.75 -23.43 -8.38
CA PRO A 198 44.71 -24.29 -9.55
C PRO A 198 44.74 -25.75 -9.11
N LEU A 199 43.70 -26.49 -9.49
CA LEU A 199 43.61 -27.92 -9.22
C LEU A 199 44.88 -28.60 -9.75
N GLN A 200 45.45 -29.48 -8.93
CA GLN A 200 46.61 -30.27 -9.32
C GLN A 200 46.15 -31.44 -10.20
N PRO A 201 46.67 -31.59 -11.43
CA PRO A 201 46.32 -32.72 -12.27
C PRO A 201 46.86 -34.03 -11.71
N GLN A 202 46.27 -35.14 -12.18
CA GLN A 202 46.79 -36.48 -11.96
C GLN A 202 47.99 -36.79 -12.86
N VAL A 203 48.07 -36.25 -14.08
CA VAL A 203 49.29 -36.26 -14.93
C VAL A 203 49.46 -34.93 -15.64
N LEU A 204 50.71 -34.53 -15.89
CA LEU A 204 51.04 -33.26 -16.54
C LEU A 204 52.31 -33.38 -17.37
N TYR A 205 52.34 -32.83 -18.58
CA TYR A 205 53.49 -32.86 -19.49
C TYR A 205 53.62 -31.51 -20.18
N TRP A 206 54.81 -30.89 -20.13
CA TRP A 206 55.12 -29.59 -20.76
C TRP A 206 56.17 -29.68 -21.90
N PHE A 207 56.61 -30.90 -22.24
CA PHE A 207 57.57 -31.17 -23.31
C PHE A 207 58.82 -30.27 -23.28
N GLY A 208 59.32 -30.02 -22.06
CA GLY A 208 60.44 -29.13 -21.75
C GLY A 208 61.82 -29.80 -21.74
N GLU A 209 61.87 -31.11 -21.96
CA GLU A 209 63.06 -31.97 -21.87
C GLU A 209 64.05 -31.74 -23.04
N LYS A 210 63.55 -31.36 -24.22
CA LYS A 210 64.30 -30.98 -25.44
C LYS A 210 65.15 -32.08 -26.11
N SER A 211 65.35 -33.23 -25.47
CA SER A 211 66.01 -34.40 -26.05
C SER A 211 65.66 -35.68 -25.28
N GLY A 212 65.87 -36.84 -25.91
CA GLY A 212 65.68 -38.17 -25.30
C GLY A 212 64.43 -38.93 -25.78
N GLU A 213 64.28 -40.15 -25.27
CA GLU A 213 63.14 -41.07 -25.52
C GLU A 213 61.94 -40.86 -24.58
N TRP A 214 62.07 -40.02 -23.54
CA TRP A 214 61.10 -39.91 -22.45
C TRP A 214 60.47 -38.52 -22.37
N VAL A 215 59.19 -38.50 -22.03
CA VAL A 215 58.43 -37.32 -21.57
C VAL A 215 58.00 -37.59 -20.14
N TYR A 216 58.37 -36.72 -19.21
CA TYR A 216 58.25 -37.00 -17.77
C TYR A 216 56.97 -36.41 -17.17
N ASP A 217 56.39 -37.15 -16.22
CA ASP A 217 55.18 -36.69 -15.51
C ASP A 217 55.52 -35.56 -14.52
N CYS A 218 55.14 -34.35 -14.91
CA CYS A 218 55.38 -33.09 -14.23
C CYS A 218 54.47 -32.89 -13.00
N SER A 219 53.46 -33.74 -12.80
CA SER A 219 52.39 -33.55 -11.80
C SER A 219 52.90 -33.56 -10.35
N LEU A 220 52.07 -33.02 -9.44
CA LEU A 220 52.39 -32.86 -8.02
C LEU A 220 51.85 -34.00 -7.13
N ARG A 221 51.10 -34.95 -7.72
CA ARG A 221 50.38 -36.01 -6.99
C ARG A 221 51.10 -37.37 -6.96
N ASN A 222 52.39 -37.40 -7.34
CA ASN A 222 53.19 -38.62 -7.40
C ASN A 222 53.56 -39.13 -6.00
N THR A 223 53.21 -40.37 -5.68
CA THR A 223 53.55 -41.07 -4.44
C THR A 223 53.95 -42.52 -4.72
N GLU A 224 54.44 -43.26 -3.71
CA GLU A 224 54.80 -44.68 -3.86
C GLU A 224 53.59 -45.55 -4.27
N ASP A 225 52.40 -45.28 -3.72
CA ASP A 225 51.13 -45.94 -4.05
C ASP A 225 50.48 -45.42 -5.35
N ALA A 226 50.98 -44.30 -5.91
CA ALA A 226 50.44 -43.65 -7.11
C ALA A 226 51.61 -43.00 -7.91
N PRO A 227 52.45 -43.81 -8.57
CA PRO A 227 53.66 -43.33 -9.22
C PRO A 227 53.38 -42.43 -10.43
N ALA A 228 54.43 -41.71 -10.84
CA ALA A 228 54.49 -40.98 -12.11
C ALA A 228 54.09 -41.87 -13.29
N ILE A 229 53.29 -41.32 -14.22
CA ILE A 229 52.97 -41.95 -15.50
C ILE A 229 53.87 -41.30 -16.54
N ASP A 230 55.15 -41.68 -16.56
CA ASP A 230 56.07 -41.23 -17.60
C ASP A 230 55.68 -41.87 -18.94
N LEU A 231 55.87 -41.11 -20.01
CA LEU A 231 55.59 -41.55 -21.37
C LEU A 231 56.91 -41.77 -22.12
N ARG A 232 56.94 -42.77 -22.99
CA ARG A 232 58.11 -43.09 -23.82
C ARG A 232 57.74 -43.08 -25.29
N ILE A 233 58.61 -42.50 -26.10
CA ILE A 233 58.56 -42.52 -27.56
C ILE A 233 58.89 -43.95 -28.03
N GLN A 234 57.89 -44.69 -28.52
CA GLN A 234 58.02 -46.08 -28.98
C GLN A 234 58.36 -46.20 -30.49
N THR A 235 58.77 -45.09 -31.09
CA THR A 235 58.93 -44.89 -32.53
C THR A 235 60.33 -44.37 -32.86
N GLU A 236 60.74 -44.46 -34.13
CA GLU A 236 62.10 -44.07 -34.54
C GLU A 236 62.29 -42.55 -34.32
N PRO A 237 63.47 -42.08 -33.86
CA PRO A 237 63.64 -40.69 -33.40
C PRO A 237 63.33 -39.58 -34.42
N GLU A 238 63.31 -39.87 -35.73
CA GLU A 238 62.92 -38.93 -36.78
C GLU A 238 61.40 -38.64 -36.88
N THR A 239 60.57 -39.48 -36.24
CA THR A 239 59.10 -39.35 -36.24
C THR A 239 58.59 -38.27 -35.28
N VAL A 240 59.46 -37.82 -34.36
CA VAL A 240 59.23 -36.73 -33.42
C VAL A 240 60.35 -35.68 -33.52
N GLN A 241 60.10 -34.46 -33.08
CA GLN A 241 61.10 -33.40 -33.05
C GLN A 241 60.84 -32.46 -31.87
N TRP A 242 61.79 -32.41 -30.94
CA TRP A 242 61.75 -31.53 -29.77
C TRP A 242 61.87 -30.05 -30.14
N GLY A 243 61.09 -29.21 -29.45
CA GLY A 243 61.05 -27.75 -29.57
C GLY A 243 61.41 -27.05 -28.25
N LEU A 244 60.97 -25.80 -28.10
CA LEU A 244 61.06 -25.04 -26.84
C LEU A 244 59.72 -25.14 -26.11
N GLY A 245 59.59 -26.10 -25.18
CA GLY A 245 58.32 -26.39 -24.49
C GLY A 245 57.28 -27.04 -25.40
N SER A 246 57.75 -27.91 -26.29
CA SER A 246 56.92 -28.60 -27.27
C SER A 246 57.60 -29.83 -27.83
N ILE A 247 56.81 -30.80 -28.29
CA ILE A 247 57.26 -31.89 -29.15
C ILE A 247 56.39 -31.93 -30.41
N ALA A 248 57.01 -31.77 -31.57
CA ALA A 248 56.36 -32.03 -32.85
C ALA A 248 56.32 -33.54 -33.12
N VAL A 249 55.20 -34.05 -33.60
CA VAL A 249 54.97 -35.46 -33.95
C VAL A 249 54.50 -35.54 -35.40
N LYS A 250 54.90 -36.62 -36.09
CA LYS A 250 54.54 -36.92 -37.49
C LYS A 250 54.01 -38.34 -37.68
N ASP A 251 54.65 -39.31 -37.03
CA ASP A 251 54.29 -40.75 -37.09
C ASP A 251 54.78 -41.44 -35.79
N GLY A 252 54.42 -40.85 -34.65
CA GLY A 252 55.13 -41.04 -33.39
C GLY A 252 54.25 -41.41 -32.20
N LEU A 253 54.09 -42.70 -31.94
CA LEU A 253 53.47 -43.20 -30.70
C LEU A 253 54.35 -42.83 -29.49
N ILE A 254 53.75 -42.13 -28.53
CA ILE A 254 54.32 -41.89 -27.19
C ILE A 254 53.37 -42.53 -26.16
N GLU A 255 53.80 -43.56 -25.42
CA GLU A 255 52.93 -44.34 -24.51
C GLU A 255 53.47 -44.48 -23.08
N SER A 256 52.59 -44.74 -22.11
CA SER A 256 52.98 -44.97 -20.71
C SER A 256 53.69 -46.32 -20.51
N GLU A 257 54.95 -46.30 -20.05
CA GLU A 257 55.75 -47.50 -19.77
C GLU A 257 56.11 -47.55 -18.27
N ASN A 258 55.67 -48.59 -17.55
CA ASN A 258 56.04 -48.79 -16.15
C ASN A 258 56.25 -50.28 -15.84
N ALA A 259 57.48 -50.74 -16.01
CA ALA A 259 57.86 -52.14 -15.83
C ALA A 259 57.54 -52.72 -14.44
N THR A 260 57.43 -51.89 -13.40
CA THR A 260 57.08 -52.34 -12.04
C THR A 260 55.59 -52.63 -11.90
N LEU A 261 54.72 -51.73 -12.41
CA LEU A 261 53.27 -51.95 -12.43
C LEU A 261 52.88 -53.08 -13.40
N GLU A 262 53.51 -53.13 -14.55
CA GLU A 262 53.27 -54.16 -15.57
C GLU A 262 53.70 -55.55 -15.06
N ALA A 263 54.82 -55.65 -14.34
CA ALA A 263 55.23 -56.89 -13.66
C ALA A 263 54.31 -57.28 -12.49
N ALA A 264 53.55 -56.33 -11.92
CA ALA A 264 52.50 -56.58 -10.94
C ALA A 264 51.13 -56.92 -11.58
N ASN A 265 51.05 -57.01 -12.91
CA ASN A 265 49.81 -57.21 -13.68
C ASN A 265 48.79 -56.07 -13.45
N LEU A 266 49.26 -54.82 -13.50
CA LEU A 266 48.47 -53.59 -13.42
C LEU A 266 48.81 -52.67 -14.61
N SER A 267 47.90 -51.77 -14.97
CA SER A 267 48.14 -50.74 -16.00
C SER A 267 49.28 -49.81 -15.59
N SER A 268 50.13 -49.40 -16.55
CA SER A 268 51.06 -48.28 -16.33
C SER A 268 50.35 -46.94 -16.12
N ALA A 269 49.06 -46.83 -16.48
CA ALA A 269 48.17 -45.70 -16.19
C ALA A 269 47.33 -45.90 -14.91
N SER A 270 47.68 -46.85 -14.02
CA SER A 270 46.95 -47.18 -12.77
C SER A 270 46.48 -45.97 -11.96
N LYS A 271 47.31 -44.92 -11.84
CA LYS A 271 47.00 -43.68 -11.09
C LYS A 271 45.75 -42.98 -11.65
N LEU A 272 45.62 -42.86 -12.97
CA LEU A 272 44.44 -42.25 -13.61
C LEU A 272 43.20 -43.15 -13.46
N ILE A 273 43.34 -44.44 -13.72
CA ILE A 273 42.25 -45.42 -13.64
C ILE A 273 41.63 -45.41 -12.23
N LYS A 274 42.46 -45.44 -11.18
CA LYS A 274 42.00 -45.34 -9.78
C LYS A 274 41.33 -44.00 -9.50
N ALA A 275 41.92 -42.88 -9.93
CA ALA A 275 41.35 -41.56 -9.66
C ALA A 275 39.96 -41.38 -10.30
N PHE A 276 39.75 -41.89 -11.53
CA PHE A 276 38.44 -41.85 -12.19
C PHE A 276 37.42 -42.82 -11.59
N GLN A 277 37.84 -43.94 -10.99
CA GLN A 277 36.96 -44.79 -10.17
C GLN A 277 36.45 -44.04 -8.92
N GLU A 278 37.34 -43.25 -8.29
CA GLU A 278 37.05 -42.55 -7.03
C GLU A 278 36.18 -41.31 -7.23
N SER A 279 36.33 -40.58 -8.34
CA SER A 279 35.54 -39.36 -8.63
C SER A 279 34.31 -39.60 -9.53
N ASN A 280 34.42 -40.49 -10.53
CA ASN A 280 33.53 -40.56 -11.69
C ASN A 280 33.46 -39.23 -12.49
N GLU A 281 34.59 -38.51 -12.50
CA GLU A 281 34.80 -37.27 -13.24
C GLU A 281 36.17 -37.26 -13.93
N ILE A 282 36.26 -36.55 -15.06
CA ILE A 282 37.50 -36.37 -15.81
C ILE A 282 37.54 -34.98 -16.45
N THR A 283 38.73 -34.37 -16.50
CA THR A 283 39.03 -33.32 -17.49
C THR A 283 40.33 -33.61 -18.20
N ILE A 284 40.33 -33.59 -19.54
CA ILE A 284 41.53 -33.57 -20.37
C ILE A 284 41.72 -32.12 -20.81
N ALA A 285 42.87 -31.53 -20.52
CA ALA A 285 43.23 -30.18 -20.98
C ALA A 285 44.57 -30.26 -21.73
N THR A 286 44.62 -29.77 -22.97
CA THR A 286 45.83 -29.87 -23.79
C THR A 286 46.02 -28.64 -24.66
N TRP A 287 47.27 -28.23 -24.80
CA TRP A 287 47.71 -27.23 -25.75
C TRP A 287 48.36 -27.92 -26.93
N ILE A 288 47.75 -27.78 -28.11
CA ILE A 288 48.16 -28.47 -29.34
C ILE A 288 48.13 -27.52 -30.54
N LYS A 289 49.00 -27.78 -31.50
CA LYS A 289 49.09 -27.04 -32.76
C LYS A 289 49.17 -28.05 -33.92
N PRO A 290 48.04 -28.38 -34.56
CA PRO A 290 47.99 -29.22 -35.76
C PRO A 290 48.97 -28.75 -36.84
N SER A 291 49.61 -29.69 -37.55
CA SER A 291 50.46 -29.34 -38.69
C SER A 291 49.64 -29.01 -39.95
N GLN A 292 48.41 -29.54 -40.02
CA GLN A 292 47.51 -29.43 -41.16
C GLN A 292 46.05 -29.38 -40.71
N THR A 293 45.21 -28.81 -41.57
CA THR A 293 43.75 -28.87 -41.52
C THR A 293 43.19 -29.83 -42.59
N GLY A 294 41.96 -30.30 -42.40
CA GLY A 294 41.26 -31.24 -43.28
C GLY A 294 41.61 -32.70 -43.02
N GLN A 295 41.77 -33.08 -41.75
CA GLN A 295 42.21 -34.41 -41.34
C GLN A 295 41.09 -35.46 -41.59
N GLN A 296 41.27 -36.29 -42.62
CA GLN A 296 40.21 -37.17 -43.17
C GLN A 296 39.70 -38.28 -42.25
N TYR A 297 40.44 -38.60 -41.19
CA TYR A 297 40.05 -39.58 -40.16
C TYR A 297 40.64 -39.14 -38.81
N PRO A 298 39.85 -39.12 -37.71
CA PRO A 298 40.27 -38.66 -36.38
C PRO A 298 41.59 -39.28 -35.89
N ALA A 299 42.67 -38.54 -36.07
CA ALA A 299 43.99 -38.93 -35.60
C ALA A 299 44.09 -38.68 -34.10
N ILE A 300 44.62 -39.64 -33.34
CA ILE A 300 44.51 -39.64 -31.88
C ILE A 300 45.54 -38.68 -31.28
N VAL A 301 45.06 -37.56 -30.74
CA VAL A 301 45.89 -36.64 -29.94
C VAL A 301 46.26 -37.29 -28.61
N LEU A 302 45.27 -37.90 -27.94
CA LEU A 302 45.41 -38.53 -26.63
C LEU A 302 44.38 -39.66 -26.46
N THR A 303 44.77 -40.80 -25.90
CA THR A 303 43.83 -41.86 -25.52
C THR A 303 44.24 -42.62 -24.25
N LEU A 304 43.25 -43.03 -23.46
CA LEU A 304 43.37 -44.05 -22.42
C LEU A 304 42.58 -45.28 -22.90
N SER A 305 43.28 -46.34 -23.28
CA SER A 305 42.75 -47.44 -24.11
C SER A 305 43.38 -48.79 -23.75
N GLU A 306 42.61 -49.87 -23.84
CA GLU A 306 43.13 -51.25 -23.90
C GLU A 306 43.55 -51.59 -25.35
N ASP A 307 42.65 -51.31 -26.30
CA ASP A 307 42.85 -51.44 -27.74
C ASP A 307 41.91 -50.44 -28.46
N PRO A 308 41.97 -50.24 -29.80
CA PRO A 308 41.14 -49.24 -30.49
C PRO A 308 39.63 -49.52 -30.49
N GLN A 309 39.23 -50.77 -30.26
CA GLN A 309 37.84 -51.19 -30.07
C GLN A 309 37.42 -50.99 -28.61
N ASN A 310 38.37 -50.90 -27.67
CA ASN A 310 38.17 -50.68 -26.24
C ASN A 310 38.88 -49.42 -25.68
N PRO A 311 38.59 -48.21 -26.20
CA PRO A 311 38.92 -46.97 -25.52
C PRO A 311 38.04 -46.77 -24.29
N TYR A 312 38.59 -46.10 -23.28
CA TYR A 312 37.84 -45.52 -22.16
C TYR A 312 37.58 -44.04 -22.43
N VAL A 313 38.63 -43.29 -22.78
CA VAL A 313 38.52 -41.92 -23.30
C VAL A 313 39.54 -41.67 -24.42
N THR A 314 39.14 -40.98 -25.47
CA THR A 314 39.97 -40.64 -26.64
C THR A 314 39.66 -39.23 -27.11
N LEU A 315 40.68 -38.37 -27.21
CA LEU A 315 40.65 -37.08 -27.91
C LEU A 315 41.38 -37.24 -29.26
N ALA A 316 40.72 -36.82 -30.34
CA ALA A 316 41.23 -36.91 -31.70
C ALA A 316 40.94 -35.64 -32.52
N GLN A 317 41.68 -35.42 -33.60
CA GLN A 317 41.47 -34.36 -34.59
C GLN A 317 41.07 -34.98 -35.93
N GLY A 318 39.96 -34.53 -36.52
CA GLY A 318 39.49 -34.94 -37.85
C GLY A 318 38.06 -35.48 -37.84
N ASP A 319 37.55 -35.72 -39.05
CA ASP A 319 36.14 -36.02 -39.35
C ASP A 319 35.58 -37.26 -38.62
N SER A 320 34.69 -37.05 -37.65
CA SER A 320 34.08 -38.15 -36.88
C SER A 320 33.15 -39.08 -37.68
N GLU A 321 32.91 -38.84 -38.97
CA GLU A 321 32.05 -39.66 -39.83
C GLU A 321 32.45 -41.14 -39.93
N TRP A 322 33.71 -41.55 -39.66
CA TRP A 322 34.03 -43.00 -39.59
C TRP A 322 33.14 -43.74 -38.57
N LEU A 323 32.67 -43.04 -37.54
CA LEU A 323 31.81 -43.56 -36.48
C LEU A 323 30.37 -43.85 -36.98
N GLU A 324 30.06 -43.69 -38.27
CA GLU A 324 29.01 -44.45 -38.98
C GLU A 324 29.07 -45.95 -38.64
N GLY A 325 30.27 -46.53 -38.59
CA GLY A 325 30.49 -47.93 -38.21
C GLY A 325 30.00 -48.29 -36.79
N TYR A 326 29.76 -47.28 -35.95
CA TYR A 326 29.18 -47.36 -34.60
C TYR A 326 27.83 -46.63 -34.48
N GLY A 327 27.09 -46.52 -35.59
CA GLY A 327 25.67 -46.19 -35.58
C GLY A 327 25.32 -44.72 -35.76
N ASN A 328 26.26 -43.84 -36.14
CA ASN A 328 25.85 -42.55 -36.73
C ASN A 328 25.07 -42.82 -38.04
N ARG A 329 24.05 -42.01 -38.31
CA ARG A 329 23.18 -42.16 -39.49
C ARG A 329 22.45 -40.86 -39.88
N TRP A 330 22.97 -39.72 -39.44
CA TRP A 330 22.30 -38.41 -39.54
C TRP A 330 23.15 -37.30 -40.19
N SER A 331 24.38 -37.58 -40.63
CA SER A 331 25.02 -36.78 -41.68
C SER A 331 24.28 -37.01 -43.01
N GLY A 332 23.43 -36.05 -43.37
CA GLY A 332 22.74 -36.03 -44.68
C GLY A 332 23.55 -35.36 -45.79
N ASP A 333 24.67 -34.74 -45.42
CA ASP A 333 25.45 -33.79 -46.20
C ASP A 333 26.90 -34.29 -46.32
N TRP A 334 27.42 -34.30 -47.55
CA TRP A 334 28.67 -35.00 -47.93
C TRP A 334 29.90 -34.13 -47.69
N TYR A 335 30.06 -33.61 -46.48
CA TYR A 335 31.10 -32.64 -46.12
C TYR A 335 31.91 -33.14 -44.92
N HIS A 336 33.15 -33.56 -45.18
CA HIS A 336 34.14 -33.82 -44.13
C HIS A 336 34.35 -32.55 -43.29
N HIS A 337 34.31 -32.68 -41.97
CA HIS A 337 34.49 -31.58 -41.03
C HIS A 337 35.84 -31.65 -40.32
N ASP A 338 36.54 -30.51 -40.22
CA ASP A 338 37.80 -30.43 -39.46
C ASP A 338 37.52 -30.01 -38.02
N GLU A 339 37.19 -31.01 -37.20
CA GLU A 339 36.75 -30.89 -35.81
C GLU A 339 37.70 -31.60 -34.83
N TYR A 340 37.66 -31.21 -33.55
CA TYR A 340 38.19 -32.04 -32.46
C TYR A 340 37.07 -32.90 -31.90
N SER A 341 37.30 -34.19 -31.74
CA SER A 341 36.31 -35.16 -31.25
C SER A 341 36.80 -35.86 -29.98
N VAL A 342 35.90 -36.00 -29.00
CA VAL A 342 36.15 -36.77 -27.78
C VAL A 342 35.11 -37.87 -27.62
N LEU A 343 35.58 -39.10 -27.57
CA LEU A 343 34.81 -40.28 -27.17
C LEU A 343 35.06 -40.54 -25.69
N LEU A 344 33.99 -40.65 -24.88
CA LEU A 344 34.05 -41.14 -23.51
C LEU A 344 33.06 -42.30 -23.34
N ARG A 345 33.60 -43.49 -23.07
CA ARG A 345 32.79 -44.70 -22.89
C ARG A 345 31.99 -44.62 -21.59
N THR A 346 30.69 -44.89 -21.64
CA THR A 346 29.85 -45.19 -20.47
C THR A 346 29.40 -46.66 -20.48
N ASN A 347 28.92 -47.14 -19.33
CA ASN A 347 28.84 -48.55 -18.94
C ASN A 347 27.87 -49.44 -19.76
N THR A 348 27.05 -48.84 -20.63
CA THR A 348 26.12 -49.58 -21.49
C THR A 348 26.83 -50.52 -22.46
N ASN A 349 26.31 -51.74 -22.65
CA ASN A 349 26.77 -52.68 -23.67
C ASN A 349 26.31 -52.32 -25.11
N ASP A 350 25.91 -51.07 -25.34
CA ASP A 350 25.25 -50.66 -26.58
C ASP A 350 26.25 -50.49 -27.74
N ARG A 351 25.89 -51.01 -28.92
CA ARG A 351 26.76 -50.96 -30.10
C ARG A 351 26.71 -49.61 -30.83
N ASN A 352 25.68 -48.81 -30.55
CA ASN A 352 25.54 -47.45 -31.06
C ASN A 352 26.32 -46.47 -30.17
N ARG A 353 27.63 -46.29 -30.43
CA ARG A 353 28.50 -45.38 -29.65
C ARG A 353 28.26 -43.89 -29.93
N TYR A 354 27.42 -43.54 -30.90
CA TYR A 354 27.17 -42.15 -31.34
C TYR A 354 26.85 -41.14 -30.19
N TRP A 355 26.15 -41.59 -29.15
CA TRP A 355 25.78 -40.72 -28.04
C TRP A 355 26.90 -40.56 -26.98
N GLN A 356 27.99 -41.32 -27.07
CA GLN A 356 29.20 -41.26 -26.23
C GLN A 356 30.28 -40.29 -26.74
N ILE A 357 30.02 -39.60 -27.85
CA ILE A 357 30.98 -38.69 -28.52
C ILE A 357 30.52 -37.24 -28.38
N LEU A 358 31.44 -36.32 -28.10
CA LEU A 358 31.25 -34.87 -28.19
C LEU A 358 32.30 -34.31 -29.16
N THR A 359 31.89 -33.53 -30.16
CA THR A 359 32.80 -32.90 -31.13
C THR A 359 32.72 -31.38 -31.03
N THR A 360 33.71 -30.65 -31.54
CA THR A 360 33.61 -29.21 -31.70
C THR A 360 32.67 -28.85 -32.85
N SER A 361 32.35 -27.57 -33.00
CA SER A 361 31.69 -27.06 -34.20
C SER A 361 32.53 -27.39 -35.44
N PRO A 362 31.90 -27.68 -36.60
CA PRO A 362 32.62 -27.96 -37.85
C PRO A 362 33.66 -26.89 -38.22
N ASP A 363 34.79 -27.35 -38.75
CA ASP A 363 35.87 -26.52 -39.29
C ASP A 363 36.47 -25.52 -38.28
N THR A 364 36.54 -25.93 -37.01
CA THR A 364 37.15 -25.18 -35.89
C THR A 364 38.64 -25.44 -35.69
N VAL A 365 39.17 -26.51 -36.28
CA VAL A 365 40.59 -26.86 -36.23
C VAL A 365 41.42 -25.85 -37.05
N THR A 366 42.59 -25.49 -36.53
CA THR A 366 43.53 -24.57 -37.22
C THR A 366 44.96 -25.06 -37.08
N THR A 367 45.88 -24.53 -37.90
CA THR A 367 47.33 -24.74 -37.71
C THR A 367 47.95 -23.75 -36.70
N GLU A 368 47.12 -22.97 -35.99
CA GLU A 368 47.54 -22.14 -34.89
C GLU A 368 47.43 -22.91 -33.57
N LEU A 369 48.19 -22.46 -32.58
CA LEU A 369 48.22 -23.05 -31.27
C LEU A 369 46.87 -22.90 -30.56
N THR A 370 46.27 -24.04 -30.19
CA THR A 370 44.91 -24.15 -29.67
C THR A 370 44.91 -24.86 -28.32
N TYR A 371 44.20 -24.30 -27.34
CA TYR A 371 43.91 -24.95 -26.07
C TYR A 371 42.59 -25.71 -26.16
N VAL A 372 42.64 -27.04 -26.15
CA VAL A 372 41.46 -27.93 -26.20
C VAL A 372 41.23 -28.50 -24.81
N VAL A 373 40.02 -28.32 -24.26
CA VAL A 373 39.65 -28.90 -22.95
C VAL A 373 38.34 -29.66 -23.06
N TYR A 374 38.32 -30.91 -22.61
CA TYR A 374 37.13 -31.73 -22.46
C TYR A 374 36.89 -32.04 -20.98
N THR A 375 35.67 -31.80 -20.48
CA THR A 375 35.26 -32.17 -19.12
C THR A 375 34.07 -33.12 -19.15
N PHE A 376 34.00 -33.99 -18.14
CA PHE A 376 32.83 -34.82 -17.86
C PHE A 376 32.67 -35.06 -16.35
N SER A 377 31.43 -34.97 -15.86
CA SER A 377 31.04 -35.43 -14.52
C SER A 377 29.82 -36.34 -14.58
N GLN A 378 29.90 -37.54 -13.97
CA GLN A 378 28.71 -38.36 -13.78
C GLN A 378 27.78 -37.82 -12.66
N ASN A 379 28.28 -36.92 -11.82
CA ASN A 379 27.64 -36.46 -10.59
C ASN A 379 27.00 -35.06 -10.69
N ASN A 380 26.68 -34.57 -11.90
CA ASN A 380 26.12 -33.21 -12.04
C ASN A 380 24.68 -33.11 -11.49
N PHE A 381 24.56 -32.67 -10.23
CA PHE A 381 23.29 -32.47 -9.50
C PHE A 381 22.76 -31.02 -9.54
N GLY A 382 23.37 -30.14 -10.35
CA GLY A 382 22.98 -28.74 -10.50
C GLY A 382 21.82 -28.50 -11.49
N ASP A 383 21.49 -27.24 -11.74
CA ASP A 383 20.49 -26.81 -12.75
C ASP A 383 21.01 -26.91 -14.22
N GLU A 384 22.21 -27.45 -14.44
CA GLU A 384 22.81 -27.61 -15.78
C GLU A 384 22.25 -28.82 -16.54
N SER A 385 21.97 -28.68 -17.83
CA SER A 385 21.35 -29.74 -18.64
C SER A 385 22.31 -30.71 -19.35
N ASP A 386 23.61 -30.45 -19.32
CA ASP A 386 24.66 -31.26 -19.97
C ASP A 386 25.77 -31.63 -18.98
N ASN A 387 26.37 -32.80 -19.15
CA ASN A 387 27.39 -33.33 -18.25
C ASN A 387 28.75 -33.64 -18.92
N ALA A 388 28.85 -33.52 -20.24
CA ALA A 388 30.10 -33.42 -20.99
C ALA A 388 30.19 -32.04 -21.68
N LYS A 389 31.37 -31.41 -21.65
CA LYS A 389 31.61 -30.07 -22.20
C LYS A 389 32.99 -30.02 -22.90
N LEU A 390 33.07 -29.33 -24.03
CA LEU A 390 34.27 -29.22 -24.87
C LEU A 390 34.55 -27.73 -25.16
N TYR A 391 35.78 -27.29 -24.90
CA TYR A 391 36.19 -25.89 -24.92
C TYR A 391 37.39 -25.69 -25.85
N LEU A 392 37.43 -24.54 -26.51
CA LEU A 392 38.55 -24.05 -27.31
C LEU A 392 39.00 -22.70 -26.77
N ASN A 393 40.30 -22.52 -26.51
CA ASN A 393 40.91 -21.27 -26.04
C ASN A 393 40.20 -20.64 -24.81
N GLY A 394 39.78 -21.49 -23.87
CA GLY A 394 39.09 -21.11 -22.63
C GLY A 394 37.59 -20.84 -22.78
N LYS A 395 37.05 -20.90 -24.01
CA LYS A 395 35.63 -20.69 -24.33
C LYS A 395 34.93 -22.03 -24.56
N LEU A 396 33.71 -22.20 -24.06
CA LEU A 396 32.87 -23.35 -24.40
C LEU A 396 32.55 -23.33 -25.91
N ASP A 397 32.80 -24.45 -26.58
CA ASP A 397 32.50 -24.64 -28.00
C ASP A 397 31.28 -25.56 -28.21
N ASN A 398 31.18 -26.65 -27.45
CA ASN A 398 30.04 -27.56 -27.51
C ASN A 398 29.79 -28.28 -26.17
N SER A 399 28.55 -28.71 -25.90
CA SER A 399 28.16 -29.50 -24.73
C SER A 399 27.13 -30.57 -25.05
N LYS A 400 27.07 -31.63 -24.24
CA LYS A 400 26.17 -32.77 -24.45
C LYS A 400 25.96 -33.57 -23.16
N TRP A 401 24.72 -34.00 -22.91
CA TRP A 401 24.43 -35.02 -21.91
C TRP A 401 24.78 -36.42 -22.44
N ILE A 402 25.85 -37.02 -21.89
CA ILE A 402 26.28 -38.40 -22.10
C ILE A 402 25.81 -39.22 -20.89
N ASN A 403 24.90 -40.17 -21.12
CA ASN A 403 24.17 -40.88 -20.07
C ASN A 403 24.79 -42.27 -19.75
N SER A 404 24.46 -42.84 -18.59
CA SER A 404 24.74 -44.25 -18.27
C SER A 404 23.52 -45.16 -18.45
N ASP A 405 22.28 -44.66 -18.44
CA ASP A 405 21.11 -45.52 -18.74
C ASP A 405 19.86 -44.79 -19.28
N ASN A 406 19.12 -45.45 -20.19
CA ASN A 406 18.24 -44.77 -21.15
C ASN A 406 16.74 -44.85 -20.81
N GLN A 407 16.22 -43.96 -19.94
CA GLN A 407 14.79 -43.58 -19.93
C GLN A 407 14.51 -42.09 -19.62
N GLU A 408 13.62 -41.52 -20.44
CA GLU A 408 12.78 -40.30 -20.35
C GLU A 408 13.10 -39.17 -19.33
N ARG A 409 13.34 -37.95 -19.84
CA ARG A 409 13.57 -36.68 -19.12
C ARG A 409 12.33 -36.09 -18.38
N HIS A 410 11.62 -36.84 -17.52
CA HIS A 410 10.31 -36.39 -16.98
C HIS A 410 10.05 -36.45 -15.46
N PHE A 411 11.08 -36.58 -14.63
CA PHE A 411 11.07 -36.11 -13.22
C PHE A 411 12.38 -35.33 -12.99
N TRP A 412 12.43 -34.14 -12.39
CA TRP A 412 11.63 -33.63 -11.27
C TRP A 412 11.06 -32.21 -11.49
N ARG A 413 9.74 -32.02 -11.40
CA ARG A 413 9.14 -30.78 -10.89
C ARG A 413 7.95 -31.09 -9.98
N ASN A 414 7.94 -30.46 -8.80
CA ASN A 414 7.04 -30.82 -7.70
C ASN A 414 5.58 -30.45 -8.04
N LYS A 415 4.69 -31.45 -8.13
CA LYS A 415 3.28 -31.27 -8.56
C LYS A 415 2.25 -31.62 -7.48
N ASN A 416 2.64 -31.50 -6.20
CA ASN A 416 1.76 -31.66 -5.04
C ASN A 416 1.06 -30.36 -4.61
N GLN A 417 0.61 -29.54 -5.56
CA GLN A 417 -0.46 -28.56 -5.33
C GLN A 417 -1.12 -28.14 -6.65
N GLN A 418 -2.47 -28.11 -6.64
CA GLN A 418 -3.36 -27.65 -7.72
C GLN A 418 -3.32 -28.46 -9.06
N SER A 419 -4.45 -28.84 -9.67
CA SER A 419 -5.85 -28.76 -9.23
C SER A 419 -6.75 -29.84 -9.86
N ASN A 420 -7.84 -30.16 -9.16
CA ASN A 420 -8.97 -30.92 -9.73
C ASN A 420 -9.78 -30.05 -10.71
N ARG A 421 -9.35 -29.86 -11.98
CA ARG A 421 -10.19 -29.20 -13.02
C ARG A 421 -9.70 -29.31 -14.49
N ALA A 422 -9.61 -30.52 -15.06
CA ALA A 422 -9.36 -30.68 -16.52
C ALA A 422 -9.85 -31.99 -17.18
N LYS A 423 -11.01 -32.55 -16.80
CA LYS A 423 -11.64 -33.68 -17.53
C LYS A 423 -13.07 -33.37 -17.96
N ASN A 424 -13.23 -32.56 -19.03
CA ASN A 424 -14.45 -32.54 -19.85
C ASN A 424 -14.27 -31.76 -21.17
N ARG A 425 -15.01 -32.17 -22.22
CA ARG A 425 -14.97 -31.72 -23.64
C ARG A 425 -13.71 -32.21 -24.39
N ASN A 426 -13.83 -33.18 -25.30
CA ASN A 426 -14.31 -33.13 -26.72
C ASN A 426 -13.21 -32.56 -27.65
N GLN A 427 -12.89 -33.12 -28.84
CA GLN A 427 -13.68 -33.89 -29.82
C GLN A 427 -12.84 -35.06 -30.44
N ARG A 428 -13.36 -36.28 -30.60
CA ARG A 428 -13.90 -36.87 -31.87
C ARG A 428 -13.06 -36.65 -33.16
N GLY A 429 -12.45 -37.73 -33.69
CA GLY A 429 -11.91 -37.81 -35.06
C GLY A 429 -11.44 -39.22 -35.45
N ASN A 430 -12.01 -39.78 -36.53
CA ASN A 430 -11.80 -41.13 -37.13
C ASN A 430 -10.39 -41.77 -37.02
N ARG A 431 -10.19 -43.06 -36.66
CA ARG A 431 -10.72 -44.34 -37.21
C ARG A 431 -10.03 -44.81 -38.52
N TRP A 432 -8.96 -45.61 -38.38
CA TRP A 432 -8.59 -46.71 -39.29
C TRP A 432 -8.14 -47.94 -38.47
N LYS A 433 -7.82 -49.07 -39.12
CA LYS A 433 -7.83 -50.43 -38.52
C LYS A 433 -6.51 -51.20 -38.65
N ASN A 434 -6.30 -52.11 -37.68
CA ASN A 434 -5.60 -53.40 -37.73
C ASN A 434 -4.37 -53.55 -38.65
N ARG A 435 -3.25 -53.97 -38.05
CA ARG A 435 -2.80 -55.34 -38.29
C ARG A 435 -2.16 -55.96 -37.07
N ASP A 436 -2.50 -57.22 -36.85
CA ASP A 436 -1.88 -58.15 -35.90
C ASP A 436 -0.88 -58.99 -36.73
N ASP A 437 0.36 -59.16 -36.26
CA ASP A 437 1.32 -60.15 -36.76
C ASP A 437 2.34 -60.42 -35.63
N GLU A 438 2.23 -61.56 -34.94
CA GLU A 438 3.21 -62.07 -33.97
C GLU A 438 4.14 -63.06 -34.68
N GLU A 439 5.46 -62.89 -34.59
CA GLU A 439 6.43 -63.96 -34.89
C GLU A 439 7.70 -63.83 -34.02
N ASP A 440 8.27 -64.97 -33.61
CA ASP A 440 9.30 -65.05 -32.57
C ASP A 440 10.67 -64.48 -32.96
N SER A 441 11.45 -64.03 -31.97
CA SER A 441 12.92 -64.09 -32.03
C SER A 441 13.56 -64.24 -30.64
N PRO A 442 14.70 -64.97 -30.51
CA PRO A 442 15.03 -65.64 -29.25
C PRO A 442 16.27 -65.05 -28.58
N TRP A 443 16.09 -64.03 -27.74
CA TRP A 443 17.15 -63.49 -26.88
C TRP A 443 16.67 -63.48 -25.42
N LYS A 444 17.03 -64.55 -24.71
CA LYS A 444 16.97 -64.62 -23.24
C LYS A 444 18.27 -64.07 -22.65
N ASP A 445 18.11 -63.37 -21.54
CA ASP A 445 18.92 -63.48 -20.33
C ASP A 445 20.43 -63.74 -20.56
N ARG A 446 21.20 -62.65 -20.71
CA ARG A 446 22.53 -62.59 -20.12
C ARG A 446 22.43 -61.71 -18.89
N ASP A 447 22.81 -62.24 -17.74
CA ASP A 447 22.69 -61.54 -16.46
C ASP A 447 23.50 -60.23 -16.44
N ASP A 448 22.95 -59.20 -15.82
CA ASP A 448 23.58 -57.90 -15.63
C ASP A 448 24.78 -58.03 -14.68
N GLN A 449 25.99 -58.18 -15.25
CA GLN A 449 27.23 -57.89 -14.54
C GLN A 449 27.52 -56.40 -14.66
N GLU A 450 27.62 -55.71 -13.52
CA GLU A 450 28.03 -54.31 -13.43
C GLU A 450 29.45 -54.16 -14.00
N LEU A 451 29.54 -53.71 -15.25
CA LEU A 451 30.80 -53.41 -15.92
C LEU A 451 31.36 -52.10 -15.38
N ASN A 452 32.24 -52.20 -14.37
CA ASN A 452 33.07 -51.10 -13.91
C ASN A 452 33.85 -50.51 -15.09
N LEU A 453 33.62 -49.23 -15.38
CA LEU A 453 34.11 -48.56 -16.59
C LEU A 453 35.62 -48.50 -16.71
N TRP A 454 36.28 -48.42 -15.57
CA TRP A 454 37.71 -48.21 -15.42
C TRP A 454 38.34 -49.49 -14.89
N THR A 455 38.68 -50.46 -15.75
CA THR A 455 39.41 -51.66 -15.29
C THR A 455 40.91 -51.39 -15.26
N ASN A 456 41.61 -51.89 -14.23
CA ASN A 456 43.06 -51.74 -14.10
C ASN A 456 43.80 -52.94 -14.73
N ASP A 457 43.49 -53.25 -15.99
CA ASP A 457 44.17 -54.30 -16.74
C ASP A 457 45.54 -53.80 -17.27
N PRO A 458 46.62 -54.60 -17.22
CA PRO A 458 47.93 -54.21 -17.74
C PRO A 458 47.97 -53.84 -19.23
N ALA A 459 46.97 -54.23 -20.03
CA ALA A 459 46.84 -53.80 -21.42
C ALA A 459 46.34 -52.35 -21.56
N VAL A 460 45.72 -51.76 -20.53
CA VAL A 460 45.29 -50.35 -20.58
C VAL A 460 46.52 -49.44 -20.52
N LYS A 461 46.64 -48.51 -21.48
CA LYS A 461 47.75 -47.55 -21.63
C LYS A 461 47.22 -46.14 -21.84
N LEU A 462 47.96 -45.14 -21.34
CA LEU A 462 47.85 -43.76 -21.79
C LEU A 462 48.80 -43.58 -22.98
N ALA A 463 48.30 -43.04 -24.09
CA ALA A 463 49.09 -42.81 -25.30
C ALA A 463 48.75 -41.46 -25.96
N LEU A 464 49.74 -40.85 -26.60
CA LEU A 464 49.65 -39.58 -27.32
C LEU A 464 50.03 -39.77 -28.80
N ALA A 465 49.48 -38.89 -29.65
CA ALA A 465 49.82 -38.72 -31.07
C ALA A 465 49.79 -40.01 -31.93
N ASN A 466 48.84 -40.90 -31.64
CA ASN A 466 48.77 -42.24 -32.20
C ASN A 466 47.86 -42.35 -33.44
N ASP A 467 47.95 -43.48 -34.14
CA ASP A 467 46.95 -43.89 -35.12
C ASP A 467 45.73 -44.58 -34.46
N VAL A 468 44.75 -44.96 -35.28
CA VAL A 468 43.50 -45.63 -34.87
C VAL A 468 43.70 -47.16 -34.72
N LEU A 469 44.94 -47.68 -34.79
CA LEU A 469 45.28 -49.10 -34.95
C LEU A 469 46.46 -49.52 -34.06
N PHE A 470 46.36 -49.21 -32.75
CA PHE A 470 47.25 -49.59 -31.62
C PHE A 470 47.93 -50.98 -31.70
N LEU A 471 47.40 -51.95 -32.46
CA LEU A 471 47.96 -53.30 -32.62
C LEU A 471 47.91 -53.84 -34.08
N ASP A 472 48.70 -53.32 -35.02
CA ASP A 472 49.22 -54.17 -36.12
C ASP A 472 50.69 -54.00 -36.59
N ARG A 473 51.62 -53.51 -35.75
CA ARG A 473 53.08 -53.72 -36.01
C ARG A 473 53.54 -55.20 -35.89
N ARG A 474 52.63 -56.20 -35.95
CA ARG A 474 52.93 -57.65 -35.89
C ARG A 474 52.06 -58.60 -36.76
N GLY A 475 51.19 -58.13 -37.67
CA GLY A 475 50.19 -59.01 -38.32
C GLY A 475 49.82 -58.75 -39.79
N ASN A 476 50.51 -57.84 -40.49
CA ASN A 476 50.58 -57.82 -41.97
C ASN A 476 49.24 -57.52 -42.69
N SER A 477 48.34 -56.74 -42.09
CA SER A 477 47.03 -56.38 -42.67
C SER A 477 47.01 -55.00 -43.34
N ARG A 478 47.46 -54.92 -44.60
CA ARG A 478 47.47 -53.67 -45.37
C ARG A 478 46.07 -53.07 -45.60
N ARG A 479 45.73 -52.04 -44.81
CA ARG A 479 45.14 -50.81 -45.37
C ARG A 479 46.32 -49.92 -45.78
N ASN A 480 46.24 -49.21 -46.89
CA ASN A 480 47.42 -48.52 -47.49
C ASN A 480 47.52 -47.04 -47.07
N GLN A 481 47.02 -46.70 -45.89
CA GLN A 481 46.92 -45.33 -45.39
C GLN A 481 46.66 -45.41 -43.88
N ASP A 482 47.75 -45.31 -43.13
CA ASP A 482 47.72 -45.03 -41.70
C ASP A 482 47.66 -43.51 -41.55
N PHE A 483 46.89 -43.01 -40.59
CA PHE A 483 46.63 -41.58 -40.39
C PHE A 483 47.01 -41.18 -38.94
N PRO A 484 48.33 -41.10 -38.63
CA PRO A 484 48.81 -40.62 -37.33
C PRO A 484 48.48 -39.14 -37.13
N TRP A 485 48.63 -38.66 -35.89
CA TRP A 485 48.41 -37.24 -35.60
C TRP A 485 49.68 -36.43 -35.89
N GLU A 486 49.63 -35.58 -36.93
CA GLU A 486 50.70 -34.67 -37.28
C GLU A 486 50.48 -33.28 -36.64
N GLY A 487 51.35 -32.90 -35.70
CA GLY A 487 51.24 -31.62 -34.98
C GLY A 487 52.22 -31.45 -33.83
N GLU A 488 52.20 -30.30 -33.18
CA GLU A 488 53.03 -29.98 -32.01
C GLU A 488 52.20 -30.03 -30.72
N LEU A 489 52.61 -30.86 -29.75
CA LEU A 489 52.08 -30.86 -28.39
C LEU A 489 52.89 -29.89 -27.53
N TYR A 490 52.22 -29.06 -26.73
CA TYR A 490 52.82 -28.04 -25.85
C TYR A 490 52.47 -28.26 -24.37
N GLU A 491 51.24 -28.67 -24.06
CA GLU A 491 50.85 -29.16 -22.74
C GLU A 491 49.87 -30.33 -22.88
N VAL A 492 49.99 -31.33 -22.04
CA VAL A 492 48.95 -32.33 -21.78
C VAL A 492 48.74 -32.43 -20.28
N ALA A 493 47.51 -32.22 -19.81
CA ALA A 493 47.12 -32.30 -18.41
C ALA A 493 45.82 -33.11 -18.28
N ILE A 494 45.75 -34.02 -17.28
CA ILE A 494 44.52 -34.77 -17.01
C ILE A 494 44.15 -34.69 -15.53
N TYR A 495 42.86 -34.43 -15.27
CA TYR A 495 42.25 -34.22 -13.97
C TYR A 495 41.25 -35.32 -13.66
N ASP A 496 41.15 -35.65 -12.38
CA ASP A 496 40.13 -36.52 -11.78
C ASP A 496 38.87 -35.77 -11.33
N SER A 497 38.65 -34.58 -11.89
CA SER A 497 37.53 -33.69 -11.59
C SER A 497 37.07 -33.01 -12.88
N ALA A 498 35.77 -32.70 -12.96
CA ALA A 498 35.23 -31.84 -14.00
C ALA A 498 35.59 -30.39 -13.66
N LEU A 499 36.56 -29.80 -14.37
CA LEU A 499 36.88 -28.40 -14.19
C LEU A 499 35.65 -27.56 -14.56
N THR A 500 35.29 -26.60 -13.71
CA THR A 500 34.17 -25.70 -14.00
C THR A 500 34.53 -24.80 -15.19
N PRO A 501 33.53 -24.23 -15.88
CA PRO A 501 33.80 -23.31 -17.00
C PRO A 501 34.71 -22.15 -16.58
N GLU A 502 34.53 -21.65 -15.35
CA GLU A 502 35.33 -20.57 -14.76
C GLU A 502 36.75 -21.03 -14.43
N ALA A 503 36.94 -22.26 -13.94
CA ALA A 503 38.27 -22.82 -13.68
C ALA A 503 39.08 -23.03 -14.98
N ILE A 504 38.40 -23.34 -16.09
CA ILE A 504 39.00 -23.45 -17.42
C ILE A 504 39.37 -22.06 -17.95
N TYR A 505 38.45 -21.08 -17.82
CA TYR A 505 38.70 -19.69 -18.21
C TYR A 505 39.84 -19.07 -17.39
N GLN A 506 39.83 -19.19 -16.05
CA GLN A 506 40.82 -18.63 -15.12
C GLN A 506 42.22 -19.27 -15.24
N ARG A 507 42.34 -20.43 -15.91
CA ARG A 507 43.63 -21.03 -16.26
C ARG A 507 44.25 -20.40 -17.50
N TYR A 508 43.42 -19.88 -18.40
CA TYR A 508 43.85 -19.22 -19.63
C TYR A 508 44.01 -17.70 -19.43
N TYR A 509 43.09 -17.07 -18.70
CA TYR A 509 43.01 -15.61 -18.47
C TYR A 509 43.14 -15.26 -16.98
N PRO A 510 43.72 -14.11 -16.59
CA PRO A 510 43.85 -13.75 -15.18
C PRO A 510 42.56 -13.15 -14.63
N THR A 511 42.43 -13.18 -13.31
CA THR A 511 41.46 -12.31 -12.61
C THR A 511 42.02 -10.89 -12.57
N ILE A 512 41.40 -9.98 -13.32
CA ILE A 512 41.67 -8.53 -13.25
C ILE A 512 40.57 -7.86 -12.44
N GLU A 513 40.93 -7.35 -11.26
CA GLU A 513 40.06 -6.56 -10.39
C GLU A 513 40.51 -5.10 -10.38
N ILE A 514 39.63 -4.21 -10.84
CA ILE A 514 39.85 -2.77 -10.86
C ILE A 514 38.80 -2.11 -9.98
N LEU A 515 39.23 -1.20 -9.11
CA LEU A 515 38.37 -0.28 -8.38
C LEU A 515 38.75 1.15 -8.75
N GLY A 516 37.75 2.02 -8.88
CA GLY A 516 37.99 3.42 -9.18
C GLY A 516 36.78 4.31 -8.96
N ASN A 517 37.02 5.63 -9.05
CA ASN A 517 35.96 6.63 -8.99
C ASN A 517 35.51 6.93 -10.44
N LEU A 518 34.33 6.45 -10.82
CA LEU A 518 33.73 6.75 -12.12
C LEU A 518 33.03 8.11 -12.06
N THR A 519 33.44 9.04 -12.93
CA THR A 519 32.76 10.35 -13.09
C THR A 519 32.04 10.41 -14.43
N LEU A 520 30.70 10.39 -14.40
CA LEU A 520 29.86 10.44 -15.60
C LEU A 520 29.74 11.88 -16.12
N THR A 521 30.21 12.12 -17.34
CA THR A 521 30.13 13.43 -18.01
C THR A 521 28.74 13.65 -18.63
N ASN A 522 28.35 14.91 -18.79
CA ASN A 522 27.06 15.34 -19.37
C ASN A 522 25.79 14.88 -18.63
N MET A 523 25.93 14.24 -17.46
CA MET A 523 24.82 13.86 -16.57
C MET A 523 24.38 15.05 -15.69
N PRO A 524 23.13 15.10 -15.22
CA PRO A 524 22.66 16.13 -14.29
C PRO A 524 23.16 15.85 -12.87
N THR A 525 23.29 16.87 -12.03
CA THR A 525 23.51 16.66 -10.58
C THR A 525 22.28 15.96 -10.00
N PRO A 526 22.41 14.88 -9.20
CA PRO A 526 23.62 14.30 -8.58
C PRO A 526 24.30 13.14 -9.36
N LEU A 527 23.82 12.77 -10.54
CA LEU A 527 24.38 11.68 -11.36
C LEU A 527 25.78 11.98 -11.94
N ASN A 528 26.21 13.25 -11.90
CA ASN A 528 27.56 13.69 -12.28
C ASN A 528 28.59 13.68 -11.13
N GLN A 529 28.17 13.35 -9.90
CA GLN A 529 29.09 13.19 -8.78
C GLN A 529 29.78 11.82 -8.88
N PRO A 530 31.07 11.71 -8.48
CA PRO A 530 31.79 10.44 -8.52
C PRO A 530 31.02 9.26 -7.92
N LEU A 531 31.21 8.10 -8.52
CA LEU A 531 30.58 6.84 -8.15
C LEU A 531 31.68 5.81 -7.93
N THR A 532 31.69 5.14 -6.77
CA THR A 532 32.53 3.95 -6.57
C THR A 532 32.15 2.92 -7.63
N ALA A 533 33.10 2.51 -8.45
CA ALA A 533 32.87 1.54 -9.51
C ALA A 533 33.90 0.41 -9.42
N GLN A 534 33.38 -0.82 -9.37
CA GLN A 534 34.14 -2.03 -9.56
C GLN A 534 34.08 -2.41 -11.04
N LEU A 535 35.24 -2.63 -11.63
CA LEU A 535 35.39 -3.02 -13.02
C LEU A 535 36.07 -4.39 -13.03
N THR A 536 35.29 -5.45 -13.25
CA THR A 536 35.81 -6.83 -13.25
C THR A 536 35.81 -7.41 -14.66
N LEU A 537 36.94 -8.01 -15.06
CA LEU A 537 37.03 -8.84 -16.26
C LEU A 537 36.63 -10.29 -15.93
N GLU A 538 35.33 -10.50 -15.72
CA GLU A 538 34.76 -11.83 -15.45
C GLU A 538 34.40 -12.54 -16.76
N GLY A 539 35.15 -13.58 -17.11
CA GLY A 539 34.74 -14.54 -18.13
C GLY A 539 33.75 -15.55 -17.58
N MET A 540 32.46 -15.21 -17.62
CA MET A 540 31.37 -16.20 -17.53
C MET A 540 30.95 -16.64 -18.94
N PRO A 541 31.04 -17.95 -19.27
CA PRO A 541 30.46 -18.47 -20.50
C PRO A 541 28.96 -18.63 -20.33
N ASP A 542 28.19 -17.68 -20.89
CA ASP A 542 26.76 -17.87 -21.16
C ASP A 542 26.61 -19.08 -22.11
N VAL A 543 25.96 -20.15 -21.64
CA VAL A 543 26.04 -21.49 -22.25
C VAL A 543 25.40 -21.58 -23.65
N GLU A 544 24.63 -20.57 -24.09
CA GLU A 544 23.86 -20.61 -25.34
C GLU A 544 24.22 -19.54 -26.39
N HIS A 545 25.05 -18.53 -26.09
CA HIS A 545 25.24 -17.36 -26.98
C HIS A 545 26.71 -16.94 -27.15
N TYR A 546 26.99 -16.23 -28.25
CA TYR A 546 28.34 -15.93 -28.74
C TYR A 546 29.26 -15.28 -27.69
N SER A 547 30.53 -15.66 -27.75
CA SER A 547 31.60 -15.19 -26.88
C SER A 547 31.92 -13.72 -27.10
N GLU A 548 31.80 -12.94 -26.03
CA GLU A 548 32.24 -11.55 -25.94
C GLU A 548 32.88 -11.35 -24.57
N SER A 549 34.05 -10.71 -24.47
CA SER A 549 34.69 -10.38 -23.19
C SER A 549 33.94 -9.24 -22.47
N LYS A 550 32.85 -9.59 -21.77
CA LYS A 550 32.00 -8.68 -21.00
C LYS A 550 32.79 -8.03 -19.85
N LEU A 551 33.36 -6.85 -20.08
CA LEU A 551 34.00 -6.05 -19.02
C LEU A 551 32.93 -5.33 -18.18
N ASN A 552 32.59 -5.92 -17.03
CA ASN A 552 31.45 -5.47 -16.24
C ASN A 552 31.82 -4.29 -15.32
N LEU A 553 31.40 -3.07 -15.69
CA LEU A 553 31.54 -1.84 -14.89
C LEU A 553 30.40 -1.69 -13.89
N LYS A 554 30.51 -2.35 -12.74
CA LYS A 554 29.51 -2.34 -11.67
C LYS A 554 29.67 -1.14 -10.73
N VAL A 555 28.72 -0.21 -10.80
CA VAL A 555 28.61 0.94 -9.89
C VAL A 555 28.00 0.52 -8.53
N ASP A 556 28.47 1.14 -7.45
CA ASP A 556 27.95 0.95 -6.08
C ASP A 556 26.45 1.32 -5.99
N THR A 557 25.69 0.45 -5.33
CA THR A 557 24.24 0.49 -5.25
C THR A 557 23.70 0.92 -3.88
N SER A 558 24.55 1.43 -2.99
CA SER A 558 24.20 1.68 -1.58
C SER A 558 23.81 3.12 -1.23
N GLU A 559 24.14 4.10 -2.06
CA GLU A 559 23.83 5.52 -1.83
C GLU A 559 22.55 5.98 -2.56
N ILE A 560 21.53 6.41 -1.81
CA ILE A 560 20.35 7.09 -2.36
C ILE A 560 20.73 8.50 -2.77
N ARG A 561 20.40 8.91 -4.00
CA ARG A 561 20.72 10.24 -4.55
C ARG A 561 19.45 11.03 -4.87
N GLU A 562 19.17 12.05 -4.05
CA GLU A 562 17.99 12.91 -4.15
C GLU A 562 17.94 13.72 -5.46
N VAL A 563 16.78 13.77 -6.13
CA VAL A 563 16.51 14.70 -7.23
C VAL A 563 15.18 15.43 -7.00
N THR A 564 15.18 16.73 -7.24
CA THR A 564 14.05 17.59 -6.86
C THR A 564 12.95 17.59 -7.93
N PRO A 565 11.65 17.38 -7.59
CA PRO A 565 11.06 17.07 -6.29
C PRO A 565 10.56 15.60 -6.15
N GLU A 566 10.90 14.94 -5.04
CA GLU A 566 10.49 13.55 -4.70
C GLU A 566 10.71 12.53 -5.83
N PHE A 567 11.84 12.64 -6.53
CA PHE A 567 12.32 11.62 -7.47
C PHE A 567 13.75 11.23 -7.09
N ASP A 568 13.90 10.08 -6.43
CA ASP A 568 15.19 9.66 -5.88
C ASP A 568 15.76 8.52 -6.72
N PHE A 569 17.04 8.59 -7.06
CA PHE A 569 17.75 7.45 -7.63
C PHE A 569 18.20 6.54 -6.49
N THR A 570 17.63 5.34 -6.43
CA THR A 570 17.84 4.40 -5.31
C THR A 570 18.93 3.36 -5.62
N LYS A 571 19.20 3.07 -6.90
CA LYS A 571 20.32 2.23 -7.34
C LYS A 571 20.61 2.47 -8.82
N ILE A 572 21.88 2.58 -9.18
CA ILE A 572 22.33 2.80 -10.56
C ILE A 572 23.13 1.57 -10.98
N ALA A 573 22.52 0.66 -11.75
CA ALA A 573 23.21 -0.44 -12.42
C ALA A 573 23.32 -0.11 -13.90
N LEU A 574 24.53 -0.08 -14.45
CA LEU A 574 24.79 0.25 -15.85
C LEU A 574 25.87 -0.71 -16.36
N GLU A 575 25.72 -1.24 -17.57
CA GLU A 575 26.60 -2.22 -18.19
C GLU A 575 27.02 -1.73 -19.59
N TRP A 576 28.32 -1.57 -19.76
CA TRP A 576 28.94 -1.20 -21.02
C TRP A 576 29.80 -2.34 -21.52
N GLN A 577 30.00 -2.39 -22.83
CA GLN A 577 30.74 -3.44 -23.47
C GLN A 577 31.63 -2.84 -24.56
N SER A 578 32.87 -3.31 -24.65
CA SER A 578 33.75 -3.07 -25.78
C SER A 578 33.58 -4.21 -26.78
N GLU A 579 33.38 -3.89 -28.05
CA GLU A 579 33.57 -4.87 -29.12
C GLU A 579 35.08 -5.04 -29.43
N PRO A 580 35.52 -6.25 -29.83
CA PRO A 580 36.91 -6.49 -30.24
C PRO A 580 37.34 -5.62 -31.42
N GLY A 581 38.42 -4.85 -31.24
CA GLY A 581 38.99 -4.05 -32.33
C GLY A 581 40.24 -3.26 -31.94
N THR A 582 40.96 -2.75 -32.95
CA THR A 582 42.22 -1.99 -32.79
C THR A 582 42.06 -0.63 -32.09
N SER A 583 40.83 -0.25 -31.74
CA SER A 583 40.52 0.82 -30.81
C SER A 583 39.18 0.44 -30.16
N PRO A 584 39.17 -0.02 -28.89
CA PRO A 584 37.97 -0.54 -28.26
C PRO A 584 36.93 0.57 -28.13
N THR A 585 35.86 0.46 -28.91
CA THR A 585 34.75 1.41 -28.88
C THR A 585 33.73 0.88 -27.91
N TRP A 586 33.68 1.48 -26.72
CA TRP A 586 32.67 1.17 -25.73
C TRP A 586 31.29 1.53 -26.28
N TYR A 587 30.41 0.53 -26.37
CA TYR A 587 28.99 0.75 -26.53
C TYR A 587 28.28 0.55 -25.20
N PHE A 588 27.19 1.29 -25.02
CA PHE A 588 26.29 1.07 -23.90
C PHE A 588 25.42 -0.15 -24.25
N LYS A 589 25.49 -1.19 -23.43
CA LYS A 589 24.86 -2.49 -23.72
C LYS A 589 23.52 -2.60 -23.02
N TRP A 590 23.50 -2.36 -21.71
CA TRP A 590 22.32 -2.45 -20.87
C TRP A 590 22.47 -1.54 -19.64
N GLY A 591 21.37 -1.24 -18.97
CA GLY A 591 21.42 -0.58 -17.67
C GLY A 591 20.04 -0.42 -17.08
N GLN A 592 19.95 -0.58 -15.76
CA GLN A 592 18.76 -0.37 -14.97
C GLN A 592 19.06 0.62 -13.84
N VAL A 593 18.51 1.81 -13.97
CA VAL A 593 18.49 2.81 -12.91
C VAL A 593 17.19 2.61 -12.13
N ASP A 594 17.29 1.97 -10.97
CA ASP A 594 16.18 1.88 -10.03
C ASP A 594 15.99 3.25 -9.35
N SER A 595 14.75 3.70 -9.32
CA SER A 595 14.37 5.00 -8.76
C SER A 595 13.06 4.89 -7.99
N THR A 596 12.77 5.90 -7.16
CA THR A 596 11.43 6.08 -6.59
C THR A 596 10.89 7.46 -6.94
N LEU A 597 9.82 7.49 -7.74
CA LEU A 597 8.97 8.68 -7.88
C LEU A 597 7.85 8.57 -6.84
N TRP A 598 7.77 9.51 -5.90
CA TRP A 598 6.73 9.52 -4.87
C TRP A 598 6.60 8.20 -4.10
N LYS A 599 7.76 7.57 -3.81
CA LYS A 599 7.94 6.25 -3.15
C LYS A 599 7.50 5.02 -3.95
N THR A 600 6.96 5.19 -5.16
CA THR A 600 6.68 4.08 -6.09
C THR A 600 7.96 3.74 -6.85
N SER A 601 8.38 2.48 -6.79
CA SER A 601 9.62 2.00 -7.43
C SER A 601 9.44 1.94 -8.95
N ILE A 602 10.35 2.58 -9.68
CA ILE A 602 10.38 2.63 -11.14
C ILE A 602 11.78 2.21 -11.60
N PRO A 603 11.93 1.05 -12.24
CA PRO A 603 13.15 0.73 -12.97
C PRO A 603 13.18 1.53 -14.28
N PHE A 604 14.27 2.22 -14.56
CA PHE A 604 14.52 2.83 -15.86
C PHE A 604 15.56 2.04 -16.62
N THR A 605 15.19 1.49 -17.78
CA THR A 605 16.16 0.99 -18.75
C THR A 605 16.90 2.18 -19.35
N ALA A 606 18.18 2.30 -19.02
CA ALA A 606 19.06 3.22 -19.73
C ALA A 606 19.27 2.72 -21.17
N VAL A 607 19.40 3.64 -22.12
CA VAL A 607 19.72 3.40 -23.53
C VAL A 607 20.64 4.51 -24.04
N GLN A 608 21.27 4.31 -25.21
CA GLN A 608 21.96 5.41 -25.90
C GLN A 608 20.95 6.42 -26.45
N ALA A 609 21.21 7.72 -26.28
CA ALA A 609 20.36 8.78 -26.80
C ALA A 609 20.64 9.06 -28.29
N ASP A 610 19.71 9.76 -28.95
CA ASP A 610 19.78 10.16 -30.37
C ASP A 610 21.00 11.04 -30.72
N ALA A 611 21.71 11.56 -29.72
CA ALA A 611 22.99 12.25 -29.85
C ALA A 611 24.12 11.39 -29.26
N PRO A 612 25.20 11.11 -30.01
CA PRO A 612 26.31 10.28 -29.53
C PRO A 612 26.98 10.91 -28.31
N GLY A 613 27.40 10.07 -27.35
CA GLY A 613 27.97 10.51 -26.07
C GLY A 613 26.95 10.81 -24.97
N LYS A 614 25.66 10.61 -25.20
CA LYS A 614 24.60 10.84 -24.21
C LYS A 614 23.78 9.57 -23.96
N LEU A 615 23.31 9.40 -22.72
CA LEU A 615 22.32 8.39 -22.35
C LEU A 615 20.90 8.97 -22.39
N ALA A 616 19.91 8.10 -22.47
CA ALA A 616 18.51 8.37 -22.19
C ALA A 616 18.00 7.31 -21.20
N LEU A 617 17.11 7.68 -20.28
CA LEU A 617 16.48 6.75 -19.36
C LEU A 617 15.02 6.56 -19.79
N ASN A 618 14.67 5.33 -20.16
CA ASN A 618 13.31 4.94 -20.54
C ASN A 618 12.76 4.01 -19.45
N SER A 619 11.64 4.35 -18.80
CA SER A 619 10.94 3.33 -18.01
C SER A 619 10.37 2.26 -18.96
N PRO A 620 10.10 1.03 -18.48
CA PRO A 620 9.12 0.18 -19.14
C PRO A 620 7.74 0.86 -19.07
N GLU A 621 6.76 0.25 -19.70
CA GLU A 621 5.36 0.57 -19.42
C GLU A 621 5.04 0.15 -17.98
N PHE A 622 4.67 1.10 -17.12
CA PHE A 622 4.40 0.82 -15.70
C PHE A 622 3.20 1.59 -15.14
N ASP A 623 2.61 0.98 -14.12
CA ASP A 623 1.42 1.46 -13.43
C ASP A 623 1.82 2.43 -12.29
N LEU A 624 1.88 3.73 -12.59
CA LEU A 624 2.19 4.72 -11.54
C LEU A 624 0.98 4.91 -10.62
N GLN A 625 0.93 4.11 -9.56
CA GLN A 625 0.18 4.48 -8.36
C GLN A 625 0.95 5.60 -7.66
N ILE A 626 0.45 6.83 -7.78
CA ILE A 626 1.02 7.99 -7.08
C ILE A 626 0.86 7.78 -5.57
N GLY A 627 1.92 7.98 -4.79
CA GLY A 627 2.13 7.49 -3.41
C GLY A 627 1.25 8.01 -2.28
N LEU A 628 -0.03 8.26 -2.53
CA LEU A 628 -1.10 8.18 -1.55
C LEU A 628 -2.00 7.05 -1.98
N GLY A 629 -2.42 6.20 -1.04
CA GLY A 629 -3.26 4.98 -1.27
C GLY A 629 -6.45 4.89 -2.22
N GLN A 630 -7.03 4.80 -3.47
CA GLN A 630 -6.57 4.70 -4.89
C GLN A 630 -7.10 5.88 -5.73
N ILE A 631 -6.22 6.75 -6.25
CA ILE A 631 -6.64 7.95 -7.04
C ILE A 631 -7.23 7.51 -8.38
N ASN A 632 -6.37 6.81 -9.10
CA ASN A 632 -6.54 5.93 -10.23
C ASN A 632 -5.13 5.35 -10.45
N THR A 633 -5.00 4.20 -11.10
CA THR A 633 -3.68 3.80 -11.62
C THR A 633 -3.41 4.64 -12.87
N LEU A 634 -2.25 5.28 -12.98
CA LEU A 634 -1.77 5.77 -14.28
C LEU A 634 -1.26 4.57 -15.07
N GLU A 635 -2.21 3.81 -15.63
CA GLU A 635 -1.93 2.66 -16.48
C GLU A 635 -1.17 3.09 -17.74
N GLY A 636 -0.19 2.29 -18.15
CA GLY A 636 0.54 2.52 -19.39
C GLY A 636 1.55 3.66 -19.35
N LEU A 637 2.00 4.13 -18.17
CA LEU A 637 2.93 5.26 -18.09
C LEU A 637 4.32 4.86 -18.57
N CYS A 638 4.82 5.56 -19.59
CA CYS A 638 6.22 5.47 -20.03
C CYS A 638 6.91 6.83 -19.82
N LEU A 639 7.95 6.87 -18.99
CA LEU A 639 8.76 8.05 -18.69
C LEU A 639 10.09 8.01 -19.44
N PHE A 640 10.47 9.14 -20.04
CA PHE A 640 11.67 9.32 -20.84
C PHE A 640 12.45 10.52 -20.32
N LEU A 641 13.54 10.30 -19.59
CA LEU A 641 14.52 11.35 -19.32
C LEU A 641 15.53 11.38 -20.47
N LYS A 642 15.52 12.46 -21.25
CA LYS A 642 16.49 12.71 -22.31
C LYS A 642 17.19 14.06 -22.07
N PRO A 643 18.50 14.17 -22.35
CA PRO A 643 19.14 15.48 -22.44
C PRO A 643 18.57 16.26 -23.63
N ASP A 644 18.49 17.58 -23.49
CA ASP A 644 17.97 18.45 -24.54
C ASP A 644 18.91 18.62 -25.74
N SER A 645 18.45 19.38 -26.73
CA SER A 645 19.15 19.57 -28.01
C SER A 645 20.50 20.28 -27.88
N THR A 646 20.79 20.96 -26.76
CA THR A 646 22.16 21.41 -26.43
C THR A 646 22.89 20.34 -25.62
N GLY A 647 22.23 19.74 -24.63
CA GLY A 647 22.82 18.83 -23.64
C GLY A 647 23.06 19.50 -22.29
N GLU A 648 22.57 20.72 -22.11
CA GLU A 648 22.76 21.50 -20.88
C GLU A 648 21.64 21.24 -19.87
N ILE A 649 20.46 20.78 -20.32
CA ILE A 649 19.29 20.55 -19.47
C ILE A 649 18.69 19.17 -19.78
N TRP A 650 18.54 18.35 -18.75
CA TRP A 650 17.80 17.09 -18.85
C TRP A 650 16.30 17.33 -18.75
N GLN A 651 15.54 16.74 -19.67
CA GLN A 651 14.10 16.89 -19.80
C GLN A 651 13.42 15.53 -19.59
N MET A 652 12.56 15.45 -18.56
CA MET A 652 11.63 14.33 -18.41
C MET A 652 10.40 14.57 -19.29
N SER A 653 10.00 13.53 -20.03
CA SER A 653 8.87 13.56 -20.96
C SER A 653 8.12 12.23 -20.92
N SER A 654 6.90 12.21 -21.45
CA SER A 654 6.11 10.98 -21.61
C SER A 654 5.35 11.03 -22.93
N ILE A 655 5.17 9.87 -23.55
CA ILE A 655 4.33 9.67 -24.76
C ILE A 655 2.96 9.08 -24.43
N THR A 656 2.68 8.75 -23.17
CA THR A 656 1.37 8.27 -22.73
C THR A 656 0.37 9.44 -22.70
N SER A 657 -0.27 9.70 -23.84
CA SER A 657 -1.39 10.64 -23.91
C SER A 657 -2.63 10.04 -23.26
N VAL A 658 -2.69 10.07 -21.93
CA VAL A 658 -3.85 9.59 -21.16
C VAL A 658 -5.08 10.41 -21.55
N SER A 659 -5.95 9.80 -22.35
CA SER A 659 -7.27 10.32 -22.66
C SER A 659 -8.13 10.17 -21.42
N GLU A 660 -8.19 11.26 -20.65
CA GLU A 660 -8.92 11.39 -19.38
C GLU A 660 -8.32 10.56 -18.23
N LEU A 661 -7.89 11.28 -17.18
CA LEU A 661 -8.04 10.75 -15.83
C LEU A 661 -9.54 10.46 -15.68
N GLU A 662 -9.96 9.19 -15.69
CA GLU A 662 -11.38 8.84 -15.50
C GLU A 662 -11.79 9.32 -14.11
N LEU A 663 -12.44 10.48 -14.09
CA LEU A 663 -12.89 11.11 -12.87
C LEU A 663 -14.12 10.39 -12.36
N PRO A 664 -14.31 10.40 -11.03
CA PRO A 664 -15.56 9.99 -10.42
C PRO A 664 -16.74 10.66 -11.11
N GLN A 665 -17.58 9.86 -11.78
CA GLN A 665 -18.81 10.38 -12.34
C GLN A 665 -19.66 10.90 -11.19
N LEU A 666 -20.18 12.11 -11.36
CA LEU A 666 -21.18 12.64 -10.44
C LEU A 666 -22.42 11.74 -10.48
N ARG A 667 -23.25 11.83 -9.45
CA ARG A 667 -24.37 10.90 -9.19
C ARG A 667 -25.48 10.88 -10.25
N ASP A 668 -25.32 11.68 -11.30
CA ASP A 668 -26.15 11.84 -12.50
C ASP A 668 -25.42 11.43 -13.80
N TYR A 669 -24.31 10.69 -13.68
CA TYR A 669 -23.46 10.17 -14.76
C TYR A 669 -22.75 11.24 -15.61
N ARG A 670 -22.62 12.50 -15.13
CA ARG A 670 -21.74 13.48 -15.77
C ARG A 670 -20.32 13.42 -15.17
N PRO A 671 -19.26 13.58 -15.97
CA PRO A 671 -17.91 13.78 -15.43
C PRO A 671 -17.80 15.10 -14.66
N PHE A 672 -16.84 15.17 -13.75
CA PHE A 672 -16.45 16.38 -13.03
C PHE A 672 -15.58 17.28 -13.93
N ASP A 673 -15.87 18.58 -14.01
CA ASP A 673 -15.27 19.47 -14.99
C ASP A 673 -14.14 20.33 -14.38
N TRP A 674 -12.88 20.01 -14.70
CA TRP A 674 -11.68 20.76 -14.29
C TRP A 674 -11.54 22.20 -14.87
N THR A 675 -12.54 22.68 -15.62
CA THR A 675 -12.61 24.04 -16.17
C THR A 675 -13.85 24.82 -15.69
N VAL A 676 -14.88 24.12 -15.19
CA VAL A 676 -16.15 24.69 -14.72
C VAL A 676 -16.41 24.41 -13.24
N ASP A 677 -16.25 23.16 -12.77
CA ASP A 677 -16.50 22.75 -11.39
C ASP A 677 -15.34 23.09 -10.44
N PHE A 678 -14.09 22.97 -10.89
CA PHE A 678 -12.87 23.40 -10.18
C PHE A 678 -11.82 23.86 -11.18
N LYS A 679 -11.53 25.17 -11.25
CA LYS A 679 -10.78 25.75 -12.38
C LYS A 679 -9.28 25.57 -12.21
N LEU A 680 -8.69 24.57 -12.86
CA LEU A 680 -7.24 24.36 -12.82
C LEU A 680 -6.46 25.53 -13.44
N LEU A 681 -5.37 25.92 -12.76
CA LEU A 681 -4.50 27.03 -13.17
C LEU A 681 -3.50 26.59 -14.25
N PHE A 682 -4.00 26.30 -15.45
CA PHE A 682 -3.13 25.99 -16.60
C PHE A 682 -2.49 27.26 -17.19
N ALA A 683 -1.15 27.31 -17.19
CA ALA A 683 -0.40 28.36 -17.85
C ALA A 683 -0.58 28.30 -19.39
N ARG A 684 -1.21 29.32 -19.99
CA ARG A 684 -1.44 29.42 -21.44
C ARG A 684 -0.15 29.71 -22.23
N HIS A 685 0.70 28.70 -22.39
CA HIS A 685 1.61 28.45 -23.53
C HIS A 685 2.57 29.58 -24.00
N ASN A 686 2.68 30.72 -23.30
CA ASN A 686 3.45 31.89 -23.72
C ASN A 686 4.32 32.47 -22.59
N GLN A 687 5.60 32.08 -22.60
CA GLN A 687 6.78 32.87 -22.20
C GLN A 687 6.87 33.55 -20.81
N GLN A 688 5.97 33.28 -19.85
CA GLN A 688 6.22 33.59 -18.43
C GLN A 688 6.08 32.33 -17.55
N ARG A 689 7.20 31.63 -17.36
CA ARG A 689 7.36 30.63 -16.29
C ARG A 689 7.44 31.35 -14.94
N SER A 690 6.33 31.41 -14.19
CA SER A 690 6.37 31.82 -12.78
C SER A 690 5.17 31.31 -11.96
N GLN A 691 5.48 30.50 -10.94
CA GLN A 691 4.81 30.35 -9.65
C GLN A 691 3.52 29.53 -9.45
N PHE A 692 2.82 29.01 -10.46
CA PHE A 692 1.68 28.12 -10.22
C PHE A 692 1.64 26.91 -11.14
N ASP A 693 2.22 25.81 -10.66
CA ASP A 693 1.96 24.46 -11.19
C ASP A 693 0.67 23.92 -10.55
N PRO A 694 -0.34 23.50 -11.34
CA PRO A 694 -1.66 23.12 -10.82
C PRO A 694 -1.71 21.73 -10.16
N LEU A 695 -0.64 20.95 -10.25
CA LEU A 695 -0.44 19.65 -9.62
C LEU A 695 0.98 19.61 -9.05
N GLY A 696 1.13 19.08 -7.83
CA GLY A 696 2.43 18.86 -7.19
C GLY A 696 2.30 17.98 -5.95
N ILE A 697 3.34 17.91 -5.13
CA ILE A 697 3.31 17.26 -3.82
C ILE A 697 3.75 18.24 -2.72
N GLU A 698 3.05 18.22 -1.59
CA GLU A 698 3.39 18.94 -0.35
C GLU A 698 3.21 17.97 0.83
N ASP A 699 4.15 17.95 1.77
CA ASP A 699 4.15 17.05 2.95
C ASP A 699 3.86 15.57 2.63
N GLY A 700 4.37 15.08 1.49
CA GLY A 700 4.15 13.71 1.01
C GLY A 700 2.71 13.41 0.55
N LYS A 701 1.93 14.43 0.16
CA LYS A 701 0.58 14.31 -0.40
C LYS A 701 0.48 14.97 -1.76
N VAL A 702 -0.29 14.39 -2.69
CA VAL A 702 -0.71 15.07 -3.92
C VAL A 702 -1.50 16.31 -3.56
N VAL A 703 -1.13 17.41 -4.19
CA VAL A 703 -1.75 18.71 -4.04
C VAL A 703 -2.22 19.21 -5.40
N LEU A 704 -3.52 19.47 -5.50
CA LEU A 704 -4.15 20.04 -6.70
C LEU A 704 -4.51 21.50 -6.43
N LYS A 705 -4.00 22.42 -7.26
CA LYS A 705 -4.11 23.88 -7.09
C LYS A 705 -4.94 24.47 -8.22
N GLY A 706 -6.05 25.12 -7.85
CA GLY A 706 -6.98 25.73 -8.79
C GLY A 706 -7.82 26.82 -8.14
N ASN A 707 -8.78 27.36 -8.89
CA ASN A 707 -9.72 28.35 -8.39
C ASN A 707 -11.12 27.74 -8.25
N TRP A 708 -11.62 27.68 -7.02
CA TRP A 708 -12.96 27.19 -6.71
C TRP A 708 -13.87 28.32 -6.26
N LEU A 709 -15.08 28.40 -6.82
CA LEU A 709 -16.12 29.36 -6.40
C LEU A 709 -15.64 30.84 -6.36
N GLY A 710 -14.61 31.18 -7.16
CA GLY A 710 -14.05 32.54 -7.29
C GLY A 710 -12.67 32.79 -6.69
N GLU A 711 -12.13 31.90 -5.84
CA GLU A 711 -10.84 32.09 -5.16
C GLU A 711 -9.95 30.86 -5.25
N ASN A 712 -8.64 31.03 -4.99
CA ASN A 712 -7.67 29.94 -4.90
C ASN A 712 -8.12 28.90 -3.87
N LEU A 713 -8.09 27.63 -4.26
CA LEU A 713 -8.28 26.49 -3.38
C LEU A 713 -7.21 25.43 -3.67
N VAL A 714 -6.79 24.77 -2.60
CA VAL A 714 -5.80 23.70 -2.58
C VAL A 714 -6.50 22.45 -2.09
N LEU A 715 -6.46 21.38 -2.89
CA LEU A 715 -6.97 20.06 -2.51
C LEU A 715 -5.79 19.16 -2.14
N TYR A 716 -5.87 18.51 -0.98
CA TYR A 716 -4.89 17.55 -0.50
C TYR A 716 -5.42 16.14 -0.66
N GLY A 717 -4.63 15.24 -1.22
CA GLY A 717 -4.96 13.83 -1.29
C GLY A 717 -4.83 13.09 0.04
N TRP A 718 -5.64 12.04 0.22
CA TRP A 718 -5.57 11.06 1.31
C TRP A 718 -6.19 9.72 0.83
N TRP A 719 -5.61 8.56 1.12
CA TRP A 719 -6.40 7.30 1.15
C TRP A 719 -7.15 7.24 2.49
N ARG A 720 -8.41 6.82 2.49
CA ARG A 720 -9.24 6.64 3.69
C ARG A 720 -10.19 5.46 3.45
N ASN A 721 -10.10 4.42 4.27
CA ASN A 721 -10.93 3.21 4.16
C ASN A 721 -10.89 2.58 2.75
N GLU A 722 -9.70 2.34 2.21
CA GLU A 722 -9.47 1.74 0.88
C GLU A 722 -9.95 2.60 -0.32
N GLN A 723 -10.38 3.84 -0.09
CA GLN A 723 -10.85 4.78 -1.12
C GLN A 723 -10.04 6.09 -1.10
N PHE A 724 -9.77 6.69 -2.27
CA PHE A 724 -9.11 7.99 -2.32
C PHE A 724 -10.07 9.16 -2.07
N VAL A 725 -9.52 10.19 -1.44
CA VAL A 725 -10.18 11.45 -1.13
C VAL A 725 -9.24 12.61 -1.49
N LEU A 726 -9.62 13.48 -2.44
CA LEU A 726 -9.09 14.85 -2.47
C LEU A 726 -9.93 15.71 -1.52
N GLU A 727 -9.37 16.08 -0.38
CA GLU A 727 -10.03 16.93 0.60
C GLU A 727 -9.55 18.39 0.48
N GLY A 728 -10.48 19.34 0.49
CA GLY A 728 -10.16 20.78 0.47
C GLY A 728 -11.18 21.62 1.21
N GLN A 729 -10.72 22.53 2.06
CA GLN A 729 -11.56 23.42 2.85
C GLN A 729 -11.57 24.84 2.29
N ARG A 730 -12.76 25.45 2.16
CA ARG A 730 -12.93 26.89 1.95
C ARG A 730 -13.89 27.49 2.99
N THR A 731 -13.56 28.68 3.49
CA THR A 731 -14.47 29.52 4.28
C THR A 731 -15.04 30.64 3.41
N LEU A 732 -16.30 30.99 3.60
CA LEU A 732 -17.08 31.91 2.79
C LEU A 732 -17.92 32.85 3.67
N SER A 733 -17.89 34.15 3.40
CA SER A 733 -18.83 35.12 4.00
C SER A 733 -19.89 35.50 2.97
N LEU A 734 -21.13 35.04 3.16
CA LEU A 734 -22.24 35.13 2.23
C LEU A 734 -23.32 36.09 2.77
N PRO A 735 -23.42 37.34 2.28
CA PRO A 735 -24.54 38.21 2.62
C PRO A 735 -25.83 37.66 1.99
N PHE A 736 -26.91 37.57 2.76
CA PHE A 736 -28.19 37.04 2.29
C PHE A 736 -29.39 37.78 2.89
N GLN A 737 -30.49 37.76 2.15
CA GLN A 737 -31.81 38.16 2.63
C GLN A 737 -32.83 37.09 2.25
N VAL A 738 -33.65 36.67 3.21
CA VAL A 738 -34.66 35.62 3.02
C VAL A 738 -35.87 35.87 3.92
N THR A 739 -37.04 35.39 3.48
CA THR A 739 -38.27 35.37 4.28
C THR A 739 -38.69 33.90 4.45
N LEU A 740 -38.95 33.51 5.70
CA LEU A 740 -39.04 32.10 6.12
C LEU A 740 -40.31 31.86 6.93
N GLY A 741 -41.12 30.88 6.54
CA GLY A 741 -42.31 30.46 7.28
C GLY A 741 -43.46 29.99 6.37
N PRO A 742 -44.64 29.69 6.93
CA PRO A 742 -44.97 29.70 8.36
C PRO A 742 -44.11 28.75 9.19
N ILE A 743 -43.78 29.19 10.41
CA ILE A 743 -42.99 28.45 11.39
C ILE A 743 -43.95 27.78 12.37
N PHE A 744 -43.79 26.48 12.59
CA PHE A 744 -44.60 25.67 13.49
C PHE A 744 -43.80 25.18 14.70
N GLU A 745 -44.51 24.75 15.75
CA GLU A 745 -43.90 24.07 16.90
C GLU A 745 -43.55 22.61 16.51
N PRO A 746 -42.28 22.16 16.68
CA PRO A 746 -41.82 20.84 16.23
C PRO A 746 -42.67 19.66 16.70
N GLY A 747 -43.03 18.78 15.77
CA GLY A 747 -43.87 17.61 16.04
C GLY A 747 -45.36 17.91 16.21
N THR A 748 -45.79 19.17 16.02
CA THR A 748 -47.19 19.60 16.14
C THR A 748 -47.72 20.15 14.80
N SER A 749 -48.94 20.71 14.80
CA SER A 749 -49.43 21.60 13.72
C SER A 749 -49.69 23.03 14.21
N GLN A 750 -49.09 23.45 15.33
CA GLN A 750 -49.24 24.77 15.91
C GLN A 750 -48.36 25.79 15.20
N LYS A 751 -48.95 26.70 14.42
CA LYS A 751 -48.23 27.85 13.86
C LYS A 751 -47.81 28.80 14.98
N ILE A 752 -46.53 29.16 14.99
CA ILE A 752 -45.93 30.18 15.86
C ILE A 752 -46.01 31.54 15.18
N ILE A 753 -45.53 31.64 13.93
CA ILE A 753 -45.52 32.88 13.15
C ILE A 753 -45.63 32.59 11.64
N ASP A 754 -46.28 33.47 10.88
CA ASP A 754 -46.45 33.34 9.43
C ASP A 754 -45.16 33.52 8.63
N GLN A 755 -44.28 34.44 9.04
CA GLN A 755 -42.99 34.65 8.40
C GLN A 755 -41.99 35.41 9.28
N VAL A 756 -40.70 35.06 9.17
CA VAL A 756 -39.56 35.79 9.71
C VAL A 756 -38.69 36.26 8.54
N ALA A 757 -38.39 37.56 8.48
CA ALA A 757 -37.48 38.13 7.49
C ALA A 757 -36.08 38.29 8.10
N ILE A 758 -35.08 37.66 7.49
CA ILE A 758 -33.67 37.71 7.91
C ILE A 758 -32.87 38.45 6.84
N ALA A 759 -32.03 39.39 7.26
CA ALA A 759 -31.00 40.01 6.43
C ALA A 759 -29.69 39.96 7.24
N SER A 760 -28.71 39.18 6.79
CA SER A 760 -27.53 38.84 7.59
C SER A 760 -26.33 38.44 6.72
N VAL A 761 -25.18 38.18 7.35
CA VAL A 761 -23.99 37.60 6.71
C VAL A 761 -23.72 36.24 7.33
N MET A 762 -23.68 35.22 6.48
CA MET A 762 -23.43 33.84 6.85
C MET A 762 -21.96 33.48 6.65
N ASN A 763 -21.30 33.02 7.70
CA ASN A 763 -19.94 32.49 7.63
C ASN A 763 -20.03 30.97 7.47
N ALA A 764 -19.91 30.51 6.23
CA ALA A 764 -19.99 29.10 5.86
C ALA A 764 -18.61 28.48 5.68
N THR A 765 -18.41 27.28 6.23
CA THR A 765 -17.23 26.44 5.97
C THR A 765 -17.68 25.26 5.10
N VAL A 766 -17.00 25.08 3.98
CA VAL A 766 -17.23 24.00 3.02
C VAL A 766 -15.98 23.14 2.96
N ILE A 767 -16.07 21.91 3.47
CA ILE A 767 -15.04 20.88 3.32
C ILE A 767 -15.52 19.96 2.19
N LEU A 768 -14.84 20.02 1.04
CA LEU A 768 -15.13 19.14 -0.08
C LEU A 768 -14.23 17.90 -0.05
N GLU A 769 -14.77 16.80 -0.53
CA GLU A 769 -14.16 15.47 -0.66
C GLU A 769 -14.51 14.96 -2.07
N LEU A 770 -13.53 14.86 -2.98
CA LEU A 770 -13.69 14.13 -4.24
C LEU A 770 -13.23 12.69 -4.04
N THR A 771 -14.12 11.73 -4.33
CA THR A 771 -13.90 10.28 -4.15
C THR A 771 -14.44 9.54 -5.37
N GLU A 772 -14.09 8.27 -5.58
CA GLU A 772 -14.63 7.41 -6.68
C GLU A 772 -16.16 7.44 -6.86
N LEU A 773 -16.91 7.78 -5.81
CA LEU A 773 -18.38 7.87 -5.81
C LEU A 773 -18.92 9.27 -6.21
N GLY A 774 -18.04 10.19 -6.59
CA GLY A 774 -18.35 11.55 -7.03
C GLY A 774 -17.85 12.64 -6.08
N PHE A 775 -18.33 13.86 -6.33
CA PHE A 775 -18.15 15.01 -5.43
C PHE A 775 -19.04 14.89 -4.21
N LEU A 776 -18.43 15.10 -3.05
CA LEU A 776 -19.07 15.27 -1.76
C LEU A 776 -18.59 16.62 -1.18
N ALA A 777 -19.46 17.40 -0.54
CA ALA A 777 -19.00 18.48 0.33
C ALA A 777 -19.86 18.66 1.57
N LYS A 778 -19.21 18.63 2.72
CA LYS A 778 -19.77 18.96 4.03
C LYS A 778 -19.85 20.48 4.15
N VAL A 779 -21.08 20.99 4.27
CA VAL A 779 -21.37 22.40 4.47
C VAL A 779 -21.82 22.60 5.92
N SER A 780 -21.14 23.49 6.62
CA SER A 780 -21.50 24.00 7.95
C SER A 780 -21.37 25.52 7.96
N GLY A 781 -21.87 26.19 9.00
CA GLY A 781 -21.69 27.64 9.11
C GLY A 781 -22.59 28.28 10.17
N THR A 782 -22.41 29.58 10.37
CA THR A 782 -23.22 30.37 11.30
C THR A 782 -23.71 31.68 10.68
N PHE A 783 -24.85 32.19 11.16
CA PHE A 783 -25.29 33.56 10.97
C PHE A 783 -26.11 34.05 12.17
N ASP A 784 -26.18 35.37 12.36
CA ASP A 784 -27.02 36.00 13.38
C ASP A 784 -28.35 36.46 12.78
N TRP A 785 -29.43 36.37 13.54
CA TRP A 785 -30.77 36.87 13.17
C TRP A 785 -31.47 37.51 14.36
N THR A 786 -32.44 38.39 14.11
CA THR A 786 -33.17 39.12 15.16
C THR A 786 -34.63 38.68 15.22
N ASP A 787 -35.14 38.42 16.42
CA ASP A 787 -36.55 38.07 16.65
C ASP A 787 -37.50 39.30 16.72
N GLN A 788 -38.80 39.08 16.95
CA GLN A 788 -39.77 40.18 17.08
C GLN A 788 -39.68 40.95 18.41
N ALA A 789 -39.06 40.38 19.45
CA ALA A 789 -38.79 41.10 20.69
C ALA A 789 -37.62 42.08 20.52
N GLY A 790 -36.65 41.75 19.65
CA GLY A 790 -35.41 42.47 19.40
C GLY A 790 -34.14 41.72 19.83
N THR A 791 -34.26 40.44 20.22
CA THR A 791 -33.11 39.60 20.60
C THR A 791 -32.33 39.19 19.35
N VAL A 792 -31.00 39.33 19.39
CA VAL A 792 -30.12 38.69 18.40
C VAL A 792 -29.82 37.26 18.84
N ASN A 793 -30.05 36.31 17.94
CA ASN A 793 -29.82 34.88 18.12
C ASN A 793 -28.86 34.38 17.03
N THR A 794 -27.86 33.57 17.38
CA THR A 794 -26.98 32.92 16.40
C THR A 794 -27.54 31.55 16.02
N PHE A 795 -27.69 31.29 14.72
CA PHE A 795 -27.98 29.95 14.21
C PHE A 795 -26.71 29.28 13.68
N THR A 796 -26.52 28.01 14.05
CA THR A 796 -25.50 27.11 13.49
C THR A 796 -26.16 26.13 12.54
N VAL A 797 -25.82 26.22 11.25
CA VAL A 797 -26.27 25.31 10.20
C VAL A 797 -25.76 23.89 10.51
N PRO A 798 -26.64 22.89 10.75
CA PRO A 798 -26.21 21.51 10.96
C PRO A 798 -25.47 21.00 9.72
N GLU A 799 -24.37 20.28 9.93
CA GLU A 799 -23.58 19.73 8.82
C GLU A 799 -24.47 18.93 7.87
N PHE A 800 -24.45 19.29 6.59
CA PHE A 800 -25.14 18.56 5.53
C PHE A 800 -24.24 18.42 4.31
N THR A 801 -24.61 17.48 3.44
CA THR A 801 -23.77 17.04 2.34
C THR A 801 -24.33 17.49 0.99
N LEU A 802 -23.56 18.27 0.25
CA LEU A 802 -23.74 18.47 -1.20
C LEU A 802 -23.16 17.26 -1.94
N VAL A 803 -23.91 16.74 -2.92
CA VAL A 803 -23.49 15.62 -3.81
C VAL A 803 -23.27 16.06 -5.27
N ARG A 804 -23.14 17.37 -5.48
CA ARG A 804 -22.81 18.03 -6.74
C ARG A 804 -21.97 19.28 -6.42
N PRO A 805 -20.95 19.61 -7.23
CA PRO A 805 -20.18 20.83 -7.05
C PRO A 805 -21.06 22.08 -7.25
N PRO A 806 -21.10 23.02 -6.29
CA PRO A 806 -21.65 24.34 -6.51
C PRO A 806 -20.76 25.13 -7.50
N LEU A 807 -21.37 25.75 -8.50
CA LEU A 807 -20.67 26.58 -9.51
C LEU A 807 -20.48 28.03 -9.05
N THR A 808 -21.31 28.47 -8.12
CA THR A 808 -21.27 29.82 -7.52
C THR A 808 -21.50 29.73 -6.01
N PRO A 809 -21.00 30.70 -5.21
CA PRO A 809 -21.32 30.75 -3.78
C PRO A 809 -22.83 30.83 -3.51
N ASN A 810 -23.62 31.34 -4.45
CA ASN A 810 -25.07 31.38 -4.37
C ASN A 810 -25.70 29.98 -4.35
N HIS A 811 -25.13 28.97 -5.04
CA HIS A 811 -25.65 27.60 -4.98
C HIS A 811 -25.46 26.96 -3.59
N ILE A 812 -24.39 27.35 -2.86
CA ILE A 812 -24.22 26.96 -1.45
C ILE A 812 -25.27 27.64 -0.59
N LEU A 813 -25.47 28.95 -0.78
CA LEU A 813 -26.50 29.70 -0.07
C LEU A 813 -27.90 29.13 -0.33
N GLU A 814 -28.26 28.81 -1.57
CA GLU A 814 -29.52 28.15 -1.95
C GLU A 814 -29.71 26.82 -1.23
N ALA A 815 -28.67 25.98 -1.15
CA ALA A 815 -28.74 24.71 -0.44
C ALA A 815 -28.87 24.89 1.08
N ILE A 816 -28.17 25.87 1.67
CA ILE A 816 -28.33 26.23 3.08
C ILE A 816 -29.73 26.77 3.34
N LEU A 817 -30.26 27.66 2.49
CA LEU A 817 -31.62 28.19 2.60
C LEU A 817 -32.68 27.10 2.42
N ALA A 818 -32.47 26.11 1.56
CA ALA A 818 -33.34 24.94 1.44
C ALA A 818 -33.30 24.08 2.72
N ARG A 819 -32.11 23.86 3.29
CA ARG A 819 -31.95 23.12 4.55
C ARG A 819 -32.61 23.84 5.72
N LEU A 820 -32.38 25.16 5.81
CA LEU A 820 -32.95 26.07 6.79
C LEU A 820 -34.48 26.09 6.70
N ASN A 821 -35.07 26.19 5.50
CA ASN A 821 -36.52 26.02 5.30
C ASN A 821 -37.00 24.62 5.76
N SER A 822 -36.30 23.54 5.40
CA SER A 822 -36.69 22.17 5.79
C SER A 822 -36.59 21.88 7.30
N GLN A 823 -35.98 22.79 8.07
CA GLN A 823 -35.82 22.69 9.51
C GLN A 823 -36.35 23.93 10.24
N VAL A 824 -37.10 24.81 9.57
CA VAL A 824 -37.44 26.15 10.10
C VAL A 824 -38.18 26.05 11.43
N ASP A 825 -39.10 25.10 11.55
CA ASP A 825 -39.82 24.77 12.78
C ASP A 825 -38.84 24.40 13.92
N VAL A 826 -37.94 23.45 13.66
CA VAL A 826 -36.98 22.93 14.67
C VAL A 826 -35.99 24.01 15.11
N ILE A 827 -35.51 24.81 14.17
CA ILE A 827 -34.50 25.85 14.40
C ILE A 827 -35.11 27.03 15.16
N PHE A 828 -36.14 27.64 14.58
CA PHE A 828 -36.62 28.93 15.03
C PHE A 828 -37.55 28.79 16.21
N ALA A 829 -38.39 27.75 16.28
CA ALA A 829 -39.36 27.63 17.36
C ALA A 829 -38.70 27.77 18.74
N GLN A 830 -37.63 27.03 19.03
CA GLN A 830 -37.03 27.03 20.38
C GLN A 830 -36.41 28.38 20.80
N GLN A 831 -36.00 29.20 19.83
CA GLN A 831 -35.33 30.49 20.07
C GLN A 831 -36.26 31.71 19.86
N PHE A 832 -37.36 31.54 19.11
CA PHE A 832 -38.22 32.63 18.70
C PHE A 832 -39.04 33.20 19.86
N ARG A 833 -39.10 34.54 19.90
CA ARG A 833 -39.90 35.35 20.82
C ARG A 833 -40.83 36.24 20.01
N HIS A 834 -42.10 36.30 20.40
CA HIS A 834 -43.05 37.25 19.83
C HIS A 834 -42.73 38.68 20.26
N GLN A 835 -43.38 39.66 19.64
CA GLN A 835 -43.31 41.06 20.06
C GLN A 835 -43.71 41.27 21.54
N ALA A 836 -44.62 40.44 22.05
CA ALA A 836 -44.94 40.30 23.47
C ALA A 836 -45.38 38.87 23.77
N ASP A 837 -44.81 38.25 24.81
CA ASP A 837 -45.07 36.90 25.34
C ASP A 837 -45.27 36.98 26.86
N TYR A 838 -45.57 35.88 27.54
CA TYR A 838 -45.74 35.87 29.00
C TYR A 838 -44.44 35.68 29.75
N TYR A 839 -44.14 36.61 30.64
CA TYR A 839 -42.99 36.60 31.55
C TYR A 839 -43.44 36.63 33.01
N PHE A 840 -42.52 36.30 33.92
CA PHE A 840 -42.74 36.41 35.37
C PHE A 840 -41.96 37.59 35.95
N THR A 841 -42.52 38.20 36.99
CA THR A 841 -41.81 39.08 37.92
C THR A 841 -42.26 38.80 39.35
N VAL A 842 -41.63 39.43 40.33
CA VAL A 842 -41.96 39.29 41.75
C VAL A 842 -42.45 40.63 42.29
N VAL A 843 -43.68 40.64 42.80
CA VAL A 843 -44.31 41.80 43.46
C VAL A 843 -44.67 41.36 44.88
N GLU A 844 -44.22 42.11 45.89
CA GLU A 844 -44.53 41.81 47.31
C GLU A 844 -44.20 40.35 47.72
N GLN A 845 -43.08 39.82 47.21
CA GLN A 845 -42.62 38.41 47.33
C GLN A 845 -43.51 37.36 46.64
N LYS A 846 -44.59 37.76 45.96
CA LYS A 846 -45.46 36.86 45.18
C LYS A 846 -45.09 36.87 43.68
N PRO A 847 -45.25 35.73 42.98
CA PRO A 847 -45.07 35.66 41.53
C PRO A 847 -46.25 36.32 40.79
N VAL A 848 -45.92 37.22 39.85
CA VAL A 848 -46.86 37.83 38.90
C VAL A 848 -46.50 37.39 37.49
N ILE A 849 -47.47 36.85 36.74
CA ILE A 849 -47.35 36.62 35.29
C ILE A 849 -47.90 37.85 34.54
N TYR A 850 -47.18 38.33 33.53
CA TYR A 850 -47.58 39.48 32.70
C TYR A 850 -47.26 39.24 31.22
N LEU A 851 -48.03 39.85 30.33
CA LEU A 851 -47.77 39.84 28.88
C LEU A 851 -46.91 41.05 28.52
N GLY A 852 -45.74 40.85 27.89
CA GLY A 852 -44.77 41.91 27.61
C GLY A 852 -43.47 41.39 26.99
N LYS A 853 -42.37 42.13 27.17
CA LYS A 853 -41.00 41.73 26.81
C LYS A 853 -40.15 41.42 28.05
N PRO A 854 -38.98 40.76 27.90
CA PRO A 854 -38.05 40.57 29.00
C PRO A 854 -37.63 41.92 29.62
N ASN A 855 -37.79 42.04 30.95
CA ASN A 855 -37.51 43.24 31.76
C ASN A 855 -38.49 44.42 31.60
N ASP A 856 -39.62 44.26 30.91
CA ASP A 856 -40.70 45.25 31.01
C ASP A 856 -41.27 45.26 32.45
N PRO A 857 -41.72 46.42 32.98
CA PRO A 857 -42.49 46.45 34.22
C PRO A 857 -43.85 45.78 33.99
N ALA A 858 -44.37 45.03 34.96
CA ALA A 858 -45.68 44.37 34.81
C ALA A 858 -46.86 45.34 34.56
N ALA A 859 -46.69 46.64 34.85
CA ALA A 859 -47.66 47.69 34.59
C ALA A 859 -47.58 48.26 33.16
N ILE A 860 -47.63 47.39 32.14
CA ILE A 860 -47.71 47.81 30.73
C ILE A 860 -49.17 48.07 30.35
N THR A 861 -49.44 49.17 29.63
CA THR A 861 -50.75 49.36 28.97
C THR A 861 -50.94 48.32 27.86
N GLN A 862 -52.06 47.61 27.90
CA GLN A 862 -52.45 46.59 26.92
C GLN A 862 -53.72 47.03 26.19
N THR A 863 -53.90 46.60 24.94
CA THR A 863 -55.11 46.91 24.14
C THR A 863 -55.44 45.74 23.21
N THR A 864 -56.72 45.45 23.05
CA THR A 864 -57.23 44.40 22.14
C THR A 864 -58.60 44.79 21.58
N THR A 865 -59.01 44.16 20.48
CA THR A 865 -60.33 44.36 19.86
C THR A 865 -61.19 43.12 20.03
N LEU A 866 -62.41 43.32 20.52
CA LEU A 866 -63.45 42.31 20.69
C LEU A 866 -64.44 42.32 19.51
N PRO A 867 -65.12 41.19 19.22
CA PRO A 867 -66.32 41.17 18.40
C PRO A 867 -67.46 41.96 19.05
N GLN A 868 -68.58 42.12 18.32
CA GLN A 868 -69.80 42.76 18.81
C GLN A 868 -70.30 42.17 20.15
N LEU A 869 -70.37 43.04 21.17
CA LEU A 869 -70.88 42.71 22.52
C LEU A 869 -72.32 43.19 22.74
N PHE A 870 -72.79 44.17 21.98
CA PHE A 870 -74.05 44.88 22.23
C PHE A 870 -75.07 44.66 21.10
N ASN A 871 -76.35 44.52 21.45
CA ASN A 871 -77.45 44.36 20.49
C ASN A 871 -77.73 45.65 19.69
N THR A 872 -77.42 46.82 20.28
CA THR A 872 -77.69 48.14 19.72
C THR A 872 -76.52 49.06 20.08
N ALA A 873 -75.98 49.78 19.09
CA ALA A 873 -74.91 50.76 19.31
C ALA A 873 -75.43 52.00 20.04
N ALA A 874 -74.72 52.45 21.08
CA ALA A 874 -75.14 53.58 21.93
C ALA A 874 -73.97 54.14 22.75
N ASP A 875 -73.99 55.44 23.08
CA ASP A 875 -72.95 56.07 23.90
C ASP A 875 -72.74 55.38 25.26
N SER A 876 -73.80 54.78 25.83
CA SER A 876 -73.78 54.01 27.08
C SER A 876 -73.04 52.67 27.01
N ASN A 877 -72.62 52.24 25.81
CA ASN A 877 -71.79 51.05 25.62
C ASN A 877 -70.30 51.36 25.87
N ASN A 878 -69.92 52.63 25.84
CA ASN A 878 -68.58 53.08 26.20
C ASN A 878 -68.47 53.15 27.72
N ILE A 879 -67.72 52.23 28.32
CA ILE A 879 -67.67 52.01 29.77
C ILE A 879 -66.23 52.16 30.27
N SER A 880 -66.06 52.94 31.33
CA SER A 880 -64.80 53.09 32.06
C SER A 880 -65.01 52.62 33.49
N SER A 881 -64.05 51.86 34.01
CA SER A 881 -63.91 51.61 35.44
C SER A 881 -63.66 52.91 36.22
N THR A 882 -63.79 52.87 37.54
CA THR A 882 -63.76 54.07 38.41
C THR A 882 -62.37 54.69 38.50
N ALA A 883 -61.30 53.89 38.49
CA ALA A 883 -59.92 54.37 38.41
C ALA A 883 -59.39 54.45 36.96
N GLY A 884 -60.20 54.09 35.96
CA GLY A 884 -59.83 54.13 34.53
C GLY A 884 -58.86 53.02 34.09
N ILE A 885 -58.62 52.00 34.92
CA ILE A 885 -57.76 50.85 34.59
C ILE A 885 -58.35 50.04 33.44
N PHE A 886 -59.69 49.93 33.34
CA PHE A 886 -60.39 49.19 32.30
C PHE A 886 -61.31 50.13 31.53
N THR A 887 -61.08 50.24 30.21
CA THR A 887 -61.90 51.05 29.32
C THR A 887 -62.33 50.24 28.11
N LEU A 888 -63.62 50.32 27.78
CA LEU A 888 -64.24 49.66 26.63
C LEU A 888 -64.92 50.72 25.77
N THR A 889 -64.59 50.75 24.48
CA THR A 889 -65.14 51.70 23.51
C THR A 889 -65.75 50.94 22.33
N GLU A 890 -67.00 51.26 21.97
CA GLU A 890 -67.65 50.69 20.78
C GLU A 890 -67.17 51.42 19.52
N ASN A 891 -66.68 50.66 18.54
CA ASN A 891 -66.13 51.15 17.29
C ASN A 891 -67.24 51.30 16.22
N ALA A 892 -66.98 52.08 15.17
CA ALA A 892 -67.97 52.35 14.11
C ALA A 892 -68.39 51.12 13.28
N ASP A 893 -67.68 49.99 13.41
CA ASP A 893 -67.98 48.69 12.78
C ASP A 893 -68.67 47.70 13.75
N GLN A 894 -69.12 48.17 14.93
CA GLN A 894 -69.69 47.37 16.02
C GLN A 894 -68.72 46.42 16.73
N SER A 895 -67.42 46.46 16.42
CA SER A 895 -66.40 45.86 17.30
C SER A 895 -66.21 46.70 18.58
N CYS A 896 -65.53 46.17 19.59
CA CYS A 896 -65.26 46.94 20.81
C CYS A 896 -63.77 46.92 21.16
N THR A 897 -63.15 48.09 21.31
CA THR A 897 -61.76 48.23 21.77
C THR A 897 -61.72 48.17 23.29
N LEU A 898 -60.97 47.21 23.85
CA LEU A 898 -60.68 47.10 25.28
C LEU A 898 -59.24 47.54 25.53
N THR A 899 -59.06 48.58 26.33
CA THR A 899 -57.75 49.04 26.83
C THR A 899 -57.65 48.79 28.33
N ILE A 900 -56.54 48.18 28.74
CA ILE A 900 -56.18 47.89 30.12
C ILE A 900 -54.94 48.73 30.45
N THR A 901 -55.06 49.64 31.41
CA THR A 901 -53.99 50.55 31.84
C THR A 901 -53.69 50.29 33.31
N PRO A 902 -52.82 49.32 33.65
CA PRO A 902 -52.46 49.06 35.04
C PRO A 902 -51.80 50.32 35.66
N PRO A 903 -52.06 50.60 36.95
CA PRO A 903 -51.40 51.70 37.64
C PRO A 903 -49.89 51.45 37.77
N GLU A 904 -49.09 52.53 37.83
CA GLU A 904 -47.66 52.43 38.16
C GLU A 904 -47.46 51.71 39.50
N SER A 905 -46.37 50.96 39.63
CA SER A 905 -46.18 49.97 40.70
C SER A 905 -45.88 50.61 42.07
N SER A 906 -46.92 51.07 42.76
CA SER A 906 -46.93 51.43 44.18
C SER A 906 -47.34 50.24 45.06
N ASP A 907 -47.09 50.32 46.38
CA ASP A 907 -47.62 49.34 47.34
C ASP A 907 -49.13 49.09 47.14
N ASN A 908 -49.58 47.83 47.19
CA ASN A 908 -50.99 47.41 47.03
C ASN A 908 -51.64 47.70 45.65
N TRP A 909 -50.88 47.98 44.59
CA TRP A 909 -51.45 48.29 43.25
C TRP A 909 -52.34 47.18 42.67
N LEU A 910 -52.12 45.93 43.08
CA LEU A 910 -52.90 44.75 42.69
C LEU A 910 -54.31 44.75 43.32
N ASP A 911 -54.47 45.19 44.57
CA ASP A 911 -55.79 45.32 45.21
C ASP A 911 -56.64 46.40 44.53
N GLN A 912 -56.00 47.50 44.11
CA GLN A 912 -56.65 48.57 43.35
C GLN A 912 -57.11 48.08 41.97
N LEU A 913 -56.28 47.30 41.29
CA LEU A 913 -56.60 46.65 40.01
C LEU A 913 -57.78 45.67 40.14
N LYS A 914 -57.81 44.86 41.20
CA LYS A 914 -58.91 43.93 41.49
C LYS A 914 -60.23 44.67 41.79
N THR A 915 -60.17 45.69 42.64
CA THR A 915 -61.34 46.52 43.00
C THR A 915 -61.94 47.21 41.77
N ASP A 916 -61.10 47.68 40.85
CA ASP A 916 -61.55 48.38 39.64
C ASP A 916 -62.02 47.40 38.54
N TYR A 917 -61.53 46.15 38.53
CA TYR A 917 -62.05 45.06 37.70
C TYR A 917 -63.47 44.67 38.13
N ASP A 918 -63.72 44.46 39.43
CA ASP A 918 -65.06 44.14 39.93
C ASP A 918 -66.06 45.27 39.64
N ASN A 919 -65.60 46.52 39.75
CA ASN A 919 -66.36 47.69 39.35
C ASN A 919 -66.70 47.70 37.85
N PHE A 920 -65.71 47.44 36.99
CA PHE A 920 -65.88 47.38 35.53
C PHE A 920 -66.87 46.28 35.11
N ILE A 921 -66.72 45.07 35.66
CA ILE A 921 -67.59 43.94 35.37
C ILE A 921 -69.03 44.23 35.83
N ALA A 922 -69.23 44.85 36.99
CA ALA A 922 -70.56 45.24 37.47
C ALA A 922 -71.22 46.35 36.62
N GLN A 923 -70.44 47.32 36.12
CA GLN A 923 -70.94 48.33 35.17
C GLN A 923 -71.37 47.69 33.83
N LEU A 924 -70.56 46.76 33.31
CA LEU A 924 -70.85 46.10 32.04
C LEU A 924 -72.05 45.14 32.13
N ASP A 925 -72.14 44.34 33.20
CA ASP A 925 -73.25 43.40 33.47
C ASP A 925 -74.60 44.10 33.72
N THR A 926 -74.60 45.40 34.03
CA THR A 926 -75.82 46.21 34.21
C THR A 926 -76.22 47.02 32.98
N ASN A 927 -75.45 46.99 31.88
CA ASN A 927 -75.83 47.61 30.61
C ASN A 927 -76.89 46.76 29.88
N SER A 928 -78.10 47.32 29.72
CA SER A 928 -79.24 46.67 29.05
C SER A 928 -79.03 46.31 27.57
N ASN A 929 -78.02 46.87 26.92
CA ASN A 929 -77.70 46.59 25.52
C ASN A 929 -76.83 45.33 25.35
N LEU A 930 -76.13 44.90 26.41
CA LEU A 930 -75.19 43.78 26.39
C LEU A 930 -75.90 42.48 25.98
N ILE A 931 -75.30 41.73 25.07
CA ILE A 931 -75.79 40.40 24.69
C ILE A 931 -75.52 39.44 25.85
N ALA A 932 -76.56 38.83 26.42
CA ALA A 932 -76.41 37.96 27.58
C ALA A 932 -75.49 36.77 27.24
N GLY A 933 -74.50 36.52 28.11
CA GLY A 933 -73.45 35.52 27.92
C GLY A 933 -72.14 36.06 27.33
N THR A 934 -72.11 37.28 26.76
CA THR A 934 -70.88 37.86 26.21
C THR A 934 -69.91 38.41 27.28
N LEU A 935 -70.38 38.66 28.51
CA LEU A 935 -69.51 39.15 29.60
C LEU A 935 -68.36 38.17 29.90
N THR A 936 -68.58 36.87 29.75
CA THR A 936 -67.53 35.84 29.91
C THR A 936 -66.38 36.04 28.93
N LEU A 937 -66.66 36.46 27.69
CA LEU A 937 -65.62 36.77 26.71
C LEU A 937 -64.76 37.96 27.17
N VAL A 938 -65.37 39.00 27.74
CA VAL A 938 -64.66 40.17 28.25
C VAL A 938 -63.81 39.80 29.48
N LYS A 939 -64.35 39.01 30.42
CA LYS A 939 -63.56 38.44 31.55
C LYS A 939 -62.31 37.71 31.04
N THR A 940 -62.46 36.82 30.03
CA THR A 940 -61.31 36.11 29.44
C THR A 940 -60.32 37.06 28.76
N ARG A 941 -60.77 38.06 27.99
CA ARG A 941 -59.89 39.01 27.27
C ARG A 941 -59.07 39.88 28.22
N ILE A 942 -59.62 40.19 29.40
CA ILE A 942 -58.89 40.81 30.52
C ILE A 942 -57.87 39.83 31.10
N ALA A 943 -58.29 38.62 31.48
CA ALA A 943 -57.43 37.62 32.12
C ALA A 943 -56.29 37.10 31.20
N GLU A 944 -56.40 37.29 29.89
CA GLU A 944 -55.32 37.06 28.92
C GLU A 944 -54.21 38.12 28.94
N ARG A 945 -54.47 39.37 29.35
CA ARG A 945 -53.55 40.51 29.15
C ARG A 945 -53.16 41.23 30.44
N MET A 946 -54.02 41.19 31.44
CA MET A 946 -53.77 41.79 32.75
C MET A 946 -52.59 41.09 33.44
N PRO A 947 -51.71 41.83 34.16
CA PRO A 947 -50.75 41.21 35.06
C PRO A 947 -51.50 40.51 36.21
N LEU A 948 -51.23 39.23 36.45
CA LEU A 948 -51.94 38.40 37.42
C LEU A 948 -51.00 37.77 38.44
N LEU A 949 -51.38 37.80 39.72
CA LEU A 949 -50.82 36.90 40.72
C LEU A 949 -51.13 35.44 40.35
N VAL A 950 -50.15 34.54 40.51
CA VAL A 950 -50.32 33.11 40.15
C VAL A 950 -51.50 32.46 40.90
N GLU A 951 -51.71 32.83 42.16
CA GLU A 951 -52.84 32.36 42.99
C GLU A 951 -54.22 32.89 42.53
N GLU A 952 -54.26 33.99 41.77
CA GLU A 952 -55.52 34.62 41.32
C GLU A 952 -55.94 34.25 39.89
N ILE A 953 -55.10 33.54 39.12
CA ILE A 953 -55.38 33.18 37.72
C ILE A 953 -56.76 32.51 37.59
N LEU A 954 -57.11 31.60 38.50
CA LEU A 954 -58.38 30.88 38.47
C LEU A 954 -59.59 31.75 38.85
N TYR A 955 -59.38 32.84 39.61
CA TYR A 955 -60.42 33.82 39.91
C TYR A 955 -60.77 34.64 38.65
N TYR A 956 -59.78 35.15 37.92
CA TYR A 956 -60.05 35.95 36.72
C TYR A 956 -60.51 35.11 35.52
N TYR A 957 -59.98 33.89 35.34
CA TYR A 957 -60.45 33.00 34.26
C TYR A 957 -61.81 32.35 34.56
N TYR A 958 -62.10 31.95 35.81
CA TYR A 958 -63.24 31.08 36.14
C TYR A 958 -64.07 31.52 37.35
N GLY A 959 -63.84 32.70 37.94
CA GLY A 959 -64.52 33.11 39.17
C GLY A 959 -64.33 32.11 40.32
N LEU A 960 -63.19 31.40 40.36
CA LEU A 960 -62.89 30.48 41.46
C LEU A 960 -62.66 31.27 42.75
N ASP A 961 -63.55 31.08 43.71
CA ASP A 961 -63.45 31.60 45.07
C ASP A 961 -63.31 30.41 46.02
N SER A 962 -62.07 30.15 46.45
CA SER A 962 -61.73 29.06 47.37
C SER A 962 -62.17 29.31 48.81
N VAL A 963 -62.54 30.55 49.16
CA VAL A 963 -62.99 30.92 50.52
C VAL A 963 -64.50 30.72 50.65
N ASN A 964 -65.27 31.14 49.65
CA ASN A 964 -66.73 30.96 49.60
C ASN A 964 -67.16 29.68 48.87
N GLY A 965 -66.23 28.92 48.29
CA GLY A 965 -66.45 27.57 47.77
C GLY A 965 -67.24 27.52 46.47
N TYR A 966 -66.95 28.40 45.49
CA TYR A 966 -67.64 28.39 44.20
C TYR A 966 -66.73 28.63 42.99
N VAL A 967 -67.22 28.30 41.80
CA VAL A 967 -66.54 28.50 40.51
C VAL A 967 -67.57 28.68 39.37
N ASP A 968 -67.36 29.66 38.49
CA ASP A 968 -68.20 29.91 37.30
C ASP A 968 -67.99 28.78 36.27
N LEU A 969 -69.09 28.24 35.74
CA LEU A 969 -69.10 27.19 34.73
C LEU A 969 -69.26 27.80 33.34
N GLN A 970 -68.40 27.37 32.40
CA GLN A 970 -68.28 27.98 31.08
C GLN A 970 -68.42 26.96 29.94
N ALA A 971 -68.79 27.44 28.76
CA ALA A 971 -68.86 26.59 27.56
C ALA A 971 -67.47 26.02 27.19
N GLY A 972 -67.43 24.75 26.82
CA GLY A 972 -66.21 23.97 26.58
C GLY A 972 -65.49 23.50 27.84
N MET A 973 -66.11 23.57 29.01
CA MET A 973 -65.76 22.74 30.18
C MET A 973 -66.48 21.39 30.13
N ARG A 974 -66.08 20.45 30.99
CA ARG A 974 -66.77 19.18 31.23
C ARG A 974 -66.99 19.01 32.73
N LEU A 975 -68.18 18.59 33.16
CA LEU A 975 -68.41 18.18 34.54
C LEU A 975 -68.16 16.67 34.66
N ARG A 976 -67.22 16.28 35.52
CA ARG A 976 -67.12 14.91 36.02
C ARG A 976 -67.96 14.79 37.28
N VAL A 977 -68.83 13.79 37.33
CA VAL A 977 -69.76 13.55 38.46
C VAL A 977 -69.58 12.13 38.96
N ASP A 978 -68.95 11.98 40.12
CA ASP A 978 -68.77 10.69 40.79
C ASP A 978 -69.93 10.42 41.74
N TYR A 979 -70.65 9.32 41.55
CA TYR A 979 -71.76 8.90 42.41
C TYR A 979 -71.33 7.82 43.40
N GLN A 980 -71.85 7.85 44.63
CA GLN A 980 -71.58 6.80 45.62
C GLN A 980 -72.25 5.46 45.21
N ASN A 981 -71.46 4.54 44.64
CA ASN A 981 -71.90 3.22 44.10
C ASN A 981 -72.81 2.37 45.00
N TYR A 982 -72.80 2.58 46.32
CA TYR A 982 -73.78 2.01 47.23
C TYR A 982 -74.31 3.09 48.15
N GLN A 983 -75.53 3.55 47.90
CA GLN A 983 -76.22 4.55 48.72
C GLN A 983 -77.48 3.93 49.32
N PHE A 984 -77.48 3.73 50.64
CA PHE A 984 -78.68 3.29 51.36
C PHE A 984 -79.58 4.49 51.63
N VAL A 985 -80.80 4.44 51.11
CA VAL A 985 -81.86 5.42 51.36
C VAL A 985 -83.03 4.69 52.02
N HIS A 986 -83.37 5.07 53.25
CA HIS A 986 -84.42 4.38 54.00
C HIS A 986 -85.81 4.84 53.49
N PRO A 987 -86.79 3.93 53.27
CA PRO A 987 -88.09 4.29 52.68
C PRO A 987 -88.91 5.33 53.46
N ALA A 988 -88.60 5.57 54.74
CA ALA A 988 -89.25 6.59 55.57
C ALA A 988 -88.45 7.92 55.69
N GLN A 989 -87.31 8.06 55.00
CA GLN A 989 -86.60 9.34 54.87
C GLN A 989 -87.21 10.15 53.73
N SER A 990 -87.26 11.48 53.87
CA SER A 990 -87.66 12.39 52.79
C SER A 990 -86.79 12.23 51.53
N THR A 991 -85.53 11.82 51.70
CA THR A 991 -84.59 11.52 50.61
C THR A 991 -84.98 10.30 49.76
N ALA A 992 -86.04 9.54 50.09
CA ALA A 992 -86.53 8.41 49.29
C ALA A 992 -86.82 8.76 47.82
N ASN A 993 -87.21 10.01 47.54
CA ASN A 993 -87.41 10.51 46.16
C ASN A 993 -86.11 10.58 45.32
N SER A 994 -84.93 10.45 45.93
CA SER A 994 -83.64 10.34 45.22
C SER A 994 -83.37 8.94 44.64
N GLY A 995 -84.26 7.95 44.86
CA GLY A 995 -84.04 6.51 44.67
C GLY A 995 -83.61 6.00 43.27
N PHE A 996 -83.47 6.87 42.27
CA PHE A 996 -82.69 6.62 41.06
C PHE A 996 -81.52 7.61 41.02
N VAL A 997 -80.38 7.18 41.56
CA VAL A 997 -79.08 7.87 41.53
C VAL A 997 -78.25 7.38 40.35
N GLY A 998 -77.24 8.15 39.95
CA GLY A 998 -76.20 7.66 39.02
C GLY A 998 -75.32 6.58 39.67
N SER A 999 -74.51 5.91 38.85
CA SER A 999 -73.54 4.90 39.31
C SER A 999 -72.21 5.12 38.61
N GLY A 1000 -71.10 4.90 39.33
CA GLY A 1000 -69.75 5.20 38.86
C GLY A 1000 -69.55 6.69 38.62
N THR A 1001 -68.83 7.01 37.54
CA THR A 1001 -68.54 8.37 37.11
C THR A 1001 -69.28 8.68 35.82
N SER A 1002 -70.02 9.79 35.79
CA SER A 1002 -70.62 10.36 34.58
C SER A 1002 -69.89 11.62 34.12
N TYR A 1003 -70.00 11.93 32.83
CA TYR A 1003 -69.39 13.12 32.21
C TYR A 1003 -70.45 13.92 31.46
N TYR A 1004 -70.52 15.23 31.72
CA TYR A 1004 -71.46 16.15 31.06
C TYR A 1004 -70.70 17.32 30.43
N SER A 1005 -70.74 17.43 29.11
CA SER A 1005 -70.03 18.49 28.38
C SER A 1005 -70.84 19.79 28.38
N LEU A 1006 -70.24 20.87 28.87
CA LEU A 1006 -70.87 22.19 28.88
C LEU A 1006 -70.71 22.84 27.51
N ASN A 1007 -71.81 23.19 26.85
CA ASN A 1007 -71.80 23.77 25.50
C ASN A 1007 -72.58 25.09 25.48
N SER A 1008 -72.16 26.04 24.65
CA SER A 1008 -72.96 27.23 24.34
C SER A 1008 -73.87 26.98 23.14
N TYR A 1009 -75.04 27.62 23.12
CA TYR A 1009 -75.92 27.73 21.97
C TYR A 1009 -76.53 29.13 21.90
N ARG A 1010 -77.04 29.53 20.74
CA ARG A 1010 -77.77 30.80 20.58
C ARG A 1010 -79.26 30.63 20.86
N ASP A 1011 -79.82 31.52 21.67
CA ASP A 1011 -81.25 31.67 21.89
C ASP A 1011 -81.65 33.12 21.56
N GLY A 1012 -82.24 33.33 20.38
CA GLY A 1012 -82.32 34.66 19.77
C GLY A 1012 -80.92 35.23 19.52
N THR A 1013 -80.61 36.37 20.14
CA THR A 1013 -79.26 36.95 20.15
C THR A 1013 -78.40 36.48 21.33
N ASN A 1014 -79.00 35.93 22.40
CA ASN A 1014 -78.29 35.55 23.63
C ASN A 1014 -77.46 34.28 23.46
N LEU A 1015 -76.39 34.16 24.26
CA LEU A 1015 -75.57 32.96 24.38
C LEU A 1015 -75.91 32.23 25.68
N MET A 1016 -76.39 31.00 25.56
CA MET A 1016 -76.93 30.18 26.66
C MET A 1016 -76.06 28.93 26.86
N ILE A 1017 -75.81 28.52 28.10
CA ILE A 1017 -75.05 27.30 28.42
C ILE A 1017 -76.00 26.12 28.67
N ASN A 1018 -75.66 24.95 28.13
CA ASN A 1018 -76.33 23.67 28.32
C ASN A 1018 -75.33 22.55 28.71
N PHE A 1019 -75.84 21.36 29.04
CA PHE A 1019 -75.07 20.20 29.54
C PHE A 1019 -74.91 19.05 28.52
N ASP A 1020 -75.38 19.22 27.28
CA ASP A 1020 -75.24 18.24 26.20
C ASP A 1020 -75.48 18.89 24.83
N GLY A 1021 -74.50 18.77 23.93
CA GLY A 1021 -74.54 19.39 22.61
C GLY A 1021 -75.61 18.83 21.67
N PHE A 1022 -75.94 17.54 21.74
CA PHE A 1022 -76.97 16.93 20.89
C PHE A 1022 -78.38 17.26 21.41
N LEU A 1023 -78.60 17.13 22.72
CA LEU A 1023 -79.88 17.51 23.33
C LEU A 1023 -80.18 19.00 23.15
N SER A 1024 -79.17 19.86 23.01
CA SER A 1024 -79.34 21.28 22.66
C SER A 1024 -79.98 21.53 21.29
N GLN A 1025 -79.87 20.58 20.36
CA GLN A 1025 -80.45 20.70 19.01
C GLN A 1025 -81.88 20.16 18.96
N ILE A 1026 -82.19 19.12 19.74
CA ILE A 1026 -83.53 18.50 19.77
C ILE A 1026 -84.45 19.03 20.88
N GLN A 1027 -83.91 19.77 21.86
CA GLN A 1027 -84.62 20.45 22.97
C GLN A 1027 -85.75 19.59 23.58
N PRO A 1028 -85.40 18.47 24.26
CA PRO A 1028 -86.37 17.52 24.74
C PRO A 1028 -87.27 18.13 25.83
N TYR A 1029 -88.59 17.97 25.68
CA TYR A 1029 -89.55 18.52 26.63
C TYR A 1029 -89.51 17.78 27.98
N VAL A 1030 -88.96 18.44 29.01
CA VAL A 1030 -88.82 17.90 30.36
C VAL A 1030 -89.62 18.73 31.38
N THR A 1031 -90.41 18.05 32.20
CA THR A 1031 -91.23 18.65 33.27
C THR A 1031 -90.63 18.49 34.68
N THR A 1032 -89.68 17.55 34.86
CA THR A 1032 -89.02 17.22 36.14
C THR A 1032 -88.42 18.45 36.83
N ASP A 1033 -88.82 18.73 38.07
CA ASP A 1033 -88.29 19.88 38.80
C ASP A 1033 -86.99 19.57 39.56
N ILE A 1034 -85.86 19.68 38.88
CA ILE A 1034 -84.55 19.32 39.42
C ILE A 1034 -84.05 20.19 40.59
N ALA A 1035 -84.64 21.37 40.84
CA ALA A 1035 -84.39 22.12 42.07
C ALA A 1035 -84.86 21.37 43.33
N THR A 1036 -85.96 20.62 43.25
CA THR A 1036 -86.60 19.97 44.41
C THR A 1036 -86.34 18.47 44.51
N VAL A 1037 -86.09 17.78 43.39
CA VAL A 1037 -85.79 16.33 43.37
C VAL A 1037 -84.38 15.97 42.85
N GLY A 1038 -83.57 16.96 42.49
CA GLY A 1038 -82.27 16.76 41.85
C GLY A 1038 -82.35 16.22 40.41
N ALA A 1039 -81.27 16.38 39.66
CA ALA A 1039 -81.08 15.80 38.33
C ALA A 1039 -80.57 14.34 38.42
N GLY A 1040 -81.17 13.42 37.66
CA GLY A 1040 -80.66 12.06 37.50
C GLY A 1040 -79.67 11.94 36.33
N SER A 1041 -79.77 12.84 35.34
CA SER A 1041 -78.90 12.89 34.16
C SER A 1041 -78.87 14.29 33.53
N SER A 1042 -78.04 14.50 32.50
CA SER A 1042 -78.07 15.73 31.69
C SER A 1042 -79.43 15.99 31.03
N LEU A 1043 -80.21 14.95 30.71
CA LEU A 1043 -81.56 15.11 30.15
C LEU A 1043 -82.44 16.00 31.04
N ASP A 1044 -82.40 15.81 32.36
CA ASP A 1044 -83.26 16.58 33.26
C ASP A 1044 -82.97 18.09 33.22
N THR A 1045 -81.76 18.50 32.83
CA THR A 1045 -81.34 19.91 32.72
C THR A 1045 -81.98 20.68 31.55
N PHE A 1046 -82.65 19.97 30.64
CA PHE A 1046 -83.37 20.58 29.51
C PHE A 1046 -84.80 21.05 29.86
N LYS A 1047 -85.18 21.00 31.14
CA LYS A 1047 -86.36 21.72 31.61
C LYS A 1047 -86.19 23.22 31.35
N VAL A 1048 -87.19 23.82 30.70
CA VAL A 1048 -87.22 25.25 30.34
C VAL A 1048 -86.87 26.12 31.55
N GLY A 1049 -85.86 26.99 31.37
CA GLY A 1049 -85.41 27.96 32.37
C GLY A 1049 -84.18 27.56 33.17
N TYR A 1050 -83.69 26.31 33.03
CA TYR A 1050 -82.45 25.84 33.67
C TYR A 1050 -81.19 26.04 32.79
N GLN A 1051 -81.32 26.11 31.46
CA GLN A 1051 -80.27 26.72 30.64
C GLN A 1051 -80.22 28.23 30.93
N LYS A 1052 -79.01 28.79 31.09
CA LYS A 1052 -78.77 30.19 31.45
C LYS A 1052 -77.49 30.72 30.77
N PRO A 1053 -77.35 32.04 30.58
CA PRO A 1053 -76.11 32.64 30.06
C PRO A 1053 -74.91 32.42 30.98
N TYR A 1054 -75.13 32.55 32.30
CA TYR A 1054 -74.10 32.36 33.31
C TYR A 1054 -74.51 31.24 34.27
N LEU A 1055 -73.58 30.34 34.56
CA LEU A 1055 -73.72 29.22 35.48
C LEU A 1055 -72.59 29.25 36.51
N ARG A 1056 -72.84 28.78 37.74
CA ARG A 1056 -71.86 28.68 38.83
C ARG A 1056 -72.07 27.42 39.64
N LEU A 1057 -71.02 26.64 39.87
CA LEU A 1057 -71.01 25.52 40.81
C LEU A 1057 -70.66 26.05 42.20
N VAL A 1058 -71.45 25.68 43.20
CA VAL A 1058 -71.25 26.01 44.62
C VAL A 1058 -71.13 24.72 45.41
N TYR A 1059 -70.09 24.61 46.23
CA TYR A 1059 -69.89 23.50 47.16
C TYR A 1059 -70.50 23.82 48.53
N PRO A 1060 -71.08 22.82 49.22
CA PRO A 1060 -71.63 23.02 50.56
C PRO A 1060 -70.49 23.06 51.58
N SER A 1061 -70.57 23.94 52.58
CA SER A 1061 -69.61 24.00 53.69
C SER A 1061 -69.64 22.77 54.60
N LEU A 1062 -70.69 21.95 54.50
CA LEU A 1062 -70.80 20.63 55.11
C LEU A 1062 -71.41 19.65 54.10
N ALA A 1063 -70.65 18.62 53.70
CA ALA A 1063 -71.13 17.61 52.77
C ALA A 1063 -72.18 16.68 53.41
N ALA A 1064 -73.21 16.32 52.63
CA ALA A 1064 -74.25 15.39 53.05
C ALA A 1064 -73.72 14.02 53.54
N PRO A 1065 -74.42 13.37 54.50
CA PRO A 1065 -74.09 12.03 54.98
C PRO A 1065 -74.27 10.95 53.90
N SER A 1066 -73.97 9.70 54.24
CA SER A 1066 -73.96 8.55 53.31
C SER A 1066 -75.29 8.23 52.60
N ALA A 1067 -76.39 8.87 52.99
CA ALA A 1067 -77.72 8.76 52.37
C ALA A 1067 -78.04 9.90 51.37
N GLY A 1068 -77.10 10.82 51.11
CA GLY A 1068 -77.32 12.01 50.30
C GLY A 1068 -78.21 13.07 50.97
N SER A 1069 -78.59 14.10 50.24
CA SER A 1069 -79.60 15.09 50.66
C SER A 1069 -80.50 15.49 49.50
N LEU A 1070 -81.66 16.08 49.81
CA LEU A 1070 -82.51 16.79 48.85
C LEU A 1070 -82.43 18.32 49.03
N ASP A 1071 -81.65 18.80 50.01
CA ASP A 1071 -81.37 20.21 50.23
C ASP A 1071 -80.17 20.64 49.35
N PRO A 1072 -80.36 21.57 48.40
CA PRO A 1072 -79.26 22.13 47.61
C PRO A 1072 -78.12 22.72 48.46
N GLY A 1073 -78.41 23.19 49.68
CA GLY A 1073 -77.40 23.70 50.62
C GLY A 1073 -76.46 22.65 51.21
N GLN A 1074 -76.71 21.35 50.96
CA GLN A 1074 -75.91 20.22 51.46
C GLN A 1074 -75.30 19.37 50.34
N ALA A 1075 -75.52 19.76 49.08
CA ALA A 1075 -75.02 19.10 47.88
C ALA A 1075 -74.19 20.07 47.02
N ALA A 1076 -73.35 19.54 46.13
CA ALA A 1076 -72.70 20.37 45.12
C ALA A 1076 -73.77 20.85 44.12
N THR A 1077 -74.07 22.14 44.18
CA THR A 1077 -75.25 22.75 43.54
C THR A 1077 -74.82 23.71 42.45
N ILE A 1078 -75.42 23.56 41.27
CA ILE A 1078 -75.24 24.47 40.14
C ILE A 1078 -76.36 25.52 40.21
N MET A 1079 -75.98 26.79 40.18
CA MET A 1079 -76.86 27.95 40.04
C MET A 1079 -76.72 28.56 38.65
N GLY A 1080 -77.74 29.25 38.16
CA GLY A 1080 -77.73 29.94 36.88
C GLY A 1080 -78.63 31.18 36.85
N ALA A 1081 -78.16 32.26 36.24
CA ALA A 1081 -78.91 33.52 36.10
C ALA A 1081 -78.65 34.22 34.76
N ALA A 1082 -79.44 35.27 34.49
CA ALA A 1082 -79.33 36.09 33.27
C ALA A 1082 -78.15 37.10 33.32
N THR A 1083 -77.73 37.50 34.52
CA THR A 1083 -76.61 38.42 34.81
C THR A 1083 -75.69 37.79 35.85
N VAL A 1084 -74.42 38.20 35.91
CA VAL A 1084 -73.48 37.73 36.94
C VAL A 1084 -73.87 38.33 38.30
N THR A 1085 -74.36 39.57 38.31
CA THR A 1085 -74.90 40.27 39.47
C THR A 1085 -76.01 39.47 40.18
N ASP A 1086 -76.87 38.76 39.44
CA ASP A 1086 -77.91 37.89 40.01
C ASP A 1086 -77.33 36.60 40.60
N LEU A 1087 -76.24 36.04 40.05
CA LEU A 1087 -75.52 34.92 40.67
C LEU A 1087 -74.87 35.32 42.00
N ASP A 1088 -74.21 36.48 42.03
CA ASP A 1088 -73.50 36.97 43.22
C ASP A 1088 -74.48 37.31 44.36
N LYS A 1089 -75.58 37.99 44.03
CA LYS A 1089 -76.67 38.32 44.97
C LYS A 1089 -77.60 37.13 45.27
N LYS A 1090 -77.49 36.05 44.50
CA LYS A 1090 -78.36 34.85 44.54
C LYS A 1090 -79.84 35.19 44.30
N THR A 1091 -80.09 36.21 43.50
CA THR A 1091 -81.42 36.69 43.07
C THR A 1091 -81.78 36.13 41.70
N ASN A 1092 -83.07 35.83 41.46
CA ASN A 1092 -83.58 35.28 40.18
C ASN A 1092 -82.89 34.00 39.65
N VAL A 1093 -82.10 33.31 40.49
CA VAL A 1093 -81.36 32.10 40.12
C VAL A 1093 -82.29 30.91 39.88
N ALA A 1094 -82.01 30.12 38.84
CA ALA A 1094 -82.40 28.72 38.78
C ALA A 1094 -81.27 27.89 39.42
N SER A 1095 -81.58 26.83 40.16
CA SER A 1095 -80.54 25.98 40.77
C SER A 1095 -80.93 24.50 40.86
N PHE A 1096 -79.93 23.62 40.78
CA PHE A 1096 -80.13 22.17 40.89
C PHE A 1096 -78.84 21.47 41.36
N TYR A 1097 -78.98 20.22 41.80
CA TYR A 1097 -77.91 19.33 42.21
C TYR A 1097 -78.11 17.95 41.56
N PHE A 1098 -77.06 17.13 41.48
CA PHE A 1098 -77.18 15.74 41.01
C PHE A 1098 -77.67 14.82 42.13
N ARG A 1099 -78.58 13.89 41.81
CA ARG A 1099 -79.21 13.00 42.80
C ARG A 1099 -78.20 12.13 43.54
N GLY A 1100 -78.42 12.03 44.85
CA GLY A 1100 -77.68 11.15 45.74
C GLY A 1100 -76.54 11.85 46.45
N ARG A 1101 -75.51 11.09 46.83
CA ARG A 1101 -74.23 11.64 47.25
C ARG A 1101 -73.29 11.64 46.05
N ALA A 1102 -73.23 12.78 45.38
CA ALA A 1102 -72.44 12.99 44.17
C ALA A 1102 -71.36 14.06 44.40
N THR A 1103 -70.14 13.78 43.92
CA THR A 1103 -69.05 14.76 43.84
C THR A 1103 -69.03 15.32 42.43
N VAL A 1104 -69.30 16.61 42.26
CA VAL A 1104 -69.20 17.32 40.98
C VAL A 1104 -67.84 17.99 40.91
N ILE A 1105 -67.09 17.79 39.82
CA ILE A 1105 -65.79 18.42 39.57
C ILE A 1105 -65.82 19.03 38.15
N PRO A 1106 -65.59 20.35 37.99
CA PRO A 1106 -65.41 20.95 36.68
C PRO A 1106 -64.00 20.65 36.16
N GLU A 1107 -63.94 20.26 34.90
CA GLU A 1107 -62.73 19.92 34.16
C GLU A 1107 -62.62 20.83 32.94
N ILE A 1108 -61.40 21.29 32.67
CA ILE A 1108 -61.03 22.11 31.52
C ILE A 1108 -60.20 21.28 30.55
N THR A 1109 -60.32 21.57 29.26
CA THR A 1109 -59.44 20.97 28.25
C THR A 1109 -58.14 21.76 28.17
N VAL A 1110 -57.03 21.10 28.46
CA VAL A 1110 -55.66 21.52 28.10
C VAL A 1110 -55.17 20.65 26.94
N VAL A 1111 -54.11 21.04 26.25
CA VAL A 1111 -53.48 20.21 25.22
C VAL A 1111 -52.13 19.74 25.74
N LEU A 1112 -51.93 18.42 25.81
CA LEU A 1112 -50.66 17.80 26.21
C LEU A 1112 -50.14 16.98 25.03
N GLN A 1113 -48.99 17.37 24.46
CA GLN A 1113 -48.39 16.72 23.28
C GLN A 1113 -49.42 16.54 22.13
N GLU A 1114 -50.07 17.65 21.74
CA GLU A 1114 -51.20 17.74 20.78
C GLU A 1114 -52.47 16.91 21.08
N GLN A 1115 -52.54 16.22 22.23
CA GLN A 1115 -53.75 15.52 22.65
C GLN A 1115 -54.58 16.38 23.63
N PRO A 1116 -55.90 16.56 23.40
CA PRO A 1116 -56.77 17.24 24.35
C PRO A 1116 -56.98 16.38 25.60
N VAL A 1117 -56.52 16.86 26.75
CA VAL A 1117 -56.66 16.22 28.05
C VAL A 1117 -57.61 17.05 28.91
N PHE A 1118 -58.61 16.40 29.51
CA PHE A 1118 -59.46 17.03 30.52
C PHE A 1118 -58.80 16.92 31.89
N VAL A 1119 -58.57 18.07 32.53
CA VAL A 1119 -57.98 18.17 33.87
C VAL A 1119 -58.91 18.97 34.79
N PRO A 1120 -59.03 18.65 36.09
CA PRO A 1120 -59.80 19.47 37.03
C PRO A 1120 -59.36 20.93 37.04
N VAL A 1121 -60.30 21.87 37.18
CA VAL A 1121 -59.98 23.27 37.45
C VAL A 1121 -59.16 23.35 38.74
N GLY A 1122 -57.99 24.00 38.67
CA GLY A 1122 -57.00 24.02 39.75
C GLY A 1122 -55.81 23.07 39.57
N THR A 1123 -55.78 22.26 38.51
CA THR A 1123 -54.59 21.46 38.16
C THR A 1123 -53.42 22.38 37.81
N THR A 1124 -52.27 22.18 38.46
CA THR A 1124 -51.04 22.94 38.18
C THR A 1124 -50.15 22.26 37.15
N LEU A 1125 -49.19 23.01 36.58
CA LEU A 1125 -48.16 22.45 35.68
C LEU A 1125 -47.42 21.27 36.33
N ARG A 1126 -47.05 21.38 37.61
CA ARG A 1126 -46.45 20.32 38.43
C ARG A 1126 -47.28 19.03 38.37
N GLN A 1127 -48.56 19.13 38.73
CA GLN A 1127 -49.48 17.99 38.84
C GLN A 1127 -49.76 17.32 37.50
N LEU A 1128 -49.62 18.04 36.38
CA LEU A 1128 -49.69 17.46 35.04
C LEU A 1128 -48.38 16.76 34.64
N MET A 1129 -47.22 17.31 35.01
CA MET A 1129 -45.90 16.71 34.76
C MET A 1129 -45.70 15.43 35.58
N GLU A 1130 -46.12 15.39 36.84
CA GLU A 1130 -46.04 14.22 37.75
C GLU A 1130 -46.75 12.97 37.20
N GLN A 1131 -47.71 13.14 36.28
CA GLN A 1131 -48.40 12.03 35.60
C GLN A 1131 -47.57 11.39 34.47
N ARG A 1132 -46.45 12.01 34.08
CA ARG A 1132 -45.64 11.64 32.91
C ARG A 1132 -44.16 11.44 33.22
N VAL A 1133 -43.60 12.22 34.13
CA VAL A 1133 -42.18 12.22 34.49
C VAL A 1133 -42.05 12.09 36.01
N SER A 1134 -41.16 11.20 36.47
CA SER A 1134 -40.81 11.12 37.88
C SER A 1134 -40.04 12.37 38.30
N ILE A 1135 -40.75 13.38 38.84
CA ILE A 1135 -40.12 14.55 39.43
C ILE A 1135 -39.24 14.08 40.60
N PRO A 1136 -37.91 14.30 40.56
CA PRO A 1136 -37.04 13.85 41.64
C PRO A 1136 -37.35 14.63 42.92
N SER A 1137 -37.27 13.96 44.07
CA SER A 1137 -37.62 14.51 45.38
C SER A 1137 -36.57 15.46 45.96
N VAL A 1138 -35.97 16.29 45.12
CA VAL A 1138 -34.98 17.30 45.50
C VAL A 1138 -35.69 18.45 46.24
N SER A 1139 -34.94 19.16 47.08
CA SER A 1139 -35.48 20.19 47.97
C SER A 1139 -36.19 21.32 47.22
N LEU A 1140 -37.32 21.78 47.80
CA LEU A 1140 -38.01 23.03 47.46
C LEU A 1140 -37.00 24.18 47.33
N GLY A 1141 -36.66 24.55 46.09
CA GLY A 1141 -35.67 25.60 45.79
C GLY A 1141 -34.68 25.25 44.67
N GLU A 1142 -34.42 23.97 44.38
CA GLU A 1142 -33.61 23.62 43.20
C GLU A 1142 -34.48 23.51 41.93
N SER A 1143 -33.93 23.98 40.80
CA SER A 1143 -34.71 24.16 39.57
C SER A 1143 -34.95 22.83 38.84
N LEU A 1144 -36.04 22.17 39.22
CA LEU A 1144 -36.52 20.90 38.66
C LEU A 1144 -36.59 20.89 37.12
N LEU A 1145 -36.80 22.05 36.50
CA LEU A 1145 -36.76 22.29 35.05
C LEU A 1145 -35.47 21.78 34.37
N ASN A 1146 -34.34 21.75 35.09
CA ASN A 1146 -33.08 21.23 34.59
C ASN A 1146 -32.99 19.68 34.65
N SER A 1147 -33.87 19.03 35.42
CA SER A 1147 -33.87 17.57 35.65
C SER A 1147 -34.96 16.82 34.88
N THR A 1148 -36.07 17.48 34.55
CA THR A 1148 -37.21 16.91 33.83
C THR A 1148 -37.29 17.31 32.35
N GLY A 1149 -36.34 18.14 31.89
CA GLY A 1149 -36.51 18.96 30.69
C GLY A 1149 -37.36 20.20 30.97
N LYS A 1150 -37.14 21.27 30.18
CA LYS A 1150 -37.97 22.49 30.22
C LYS A 1150 -39.23 22.25 29.37
N PRO A 1151 -40.41 22.03 29.97
CA PRO A 1151 -41.64 21.84 29.20
C PRO A 1151 -41.98 23.14 28.48
N ARG A 1152 -42.38 23.05 27.21
CA ARG A 1152 -42.82 24.23 26.48
C ARG A 1152 -44.30 24.49 26.75
N LEU A 1153 -44.55 25.44 27.64
CA LEU A 1153 -45.88 25.95 27.92
C LEU A 1153 -46.20 27.13 26.99
N SER A 1154 -47.35 27.07 26.32
CA SER A 1154 -47.95 28.23 25.65
C SER A 1154 -49.41 28.40 26.04
N ARG A 1155 -49.83 29.65 26.23
CA ARG A 1155 -51.18 30.03 26.63
C ARG A 1155 -51.94 30.62 25.45
N LEU A 1156 -53.20 30.25 25.37
CA LEU A 1156 -54.12 30.77 24.35
C LEU A 1156 -54.55 32.19 24.73
N LEU A 1157 -54.26 33.15 23.85
CA LEU A 1157 -55.00 34.41 23.80
C LEU A 1157 -55.78 34.49 22.48
N HIS A 1158 -56.64 35.51 22.31
CA HIS A 1158 -57.25 35.76 21.00
C HIS A 1158 -57.31 37.26 20.70
N GLU A 1159 -57.20 37.63 19.42
CA GLU A 1159 -57.17 39.01 18.93
C GLU A 1159 -58.23 39.30 17.86
N GLY A 1160 -58.56 40.59 17.71
CA GLY A 1160 -59.30 41.12 16.57
C GLY A 1160 -60.80 40.80 16.54
N VAL A 1161 -61.49 41.42 15.57
CA VAL A 1161 -62.96 41.32 15.41
C VAL A 1161 -63.45 39.89 15.12
N SER A 1162 -62.60 39.07 14.49
CA SER A 1162 -62.86 37.64 14.23
C SER A 1162 -62.58 36.74 15.44
N ASN A 1163 -62.05 37.29 16.54
CA ASN A 1163 -61.68 36.57 17.76
C ASN A 1163 -60.66 35.44 17.48
N GLU A 1164 -59.59 35.76 16.77
CA GLU A 1164 -58.66 34.80 16.18
C GLU A 1164 -57.72 34.21 17.26
N PRO A 1165 -57.68 32.88 17.44
CA PRO A 1165 -56.86 32.23 18.46
C PRO A 1165 -55.37 32.38 18.12
N SER A 1166 -54.58 32.84 19.08
CA SER A 1166 -53.16 33.11 18.94
C SER A 1166 -52.42 32.70 20.21
N TYR A 1167 -51.38 31.88 20.07
CA TYR A 1167 -50.61 31.37 21.20
C TYR A 1167 -49.44 32.27 21.58
N ARG A 1168 -49.14 32.36 22.87
CA ARG A 1168 -47.94 33.00 23.43
C ARG A 1168 -47.23 32.08 24.40
N PHE A 1169 -45.91 32.13 24.41
CA PHE A 1169 -45.10 31.32 25.30
C PHE A 1169 -45.14 31.87 26.71
N ILE A 1170 -45.10 30.97 27.70
CA ILE A 1170 -44.86 31.31 29.10
C ILE A 1170 -43.40 30.94 29.39
N TYR A 1171 -42.56 31.94 29.65
CA TYR A 1171 -41.13 31.71 29.86
C TYR A 1171 -40.86 31.17 31.27
N LEU A 1172 -40.34 29.93 31.33
CA LEU A 1172 -40.08 29.20 32.56
C LEU A 1172 -38.60 29.36 32.96
N ASP A 1173 -38.30 30.46 33.65
CA ASP A 1173 -36.97 30.76 34.17
C ASP A 1173 -36.70 30.14 35.55
N VAL A 1174 -35.40 30.06 35.89
CA VAL A 1174 -34.83 29.11 36.85
C VAL A 1174 -35.31 29.33 38.29
N ASP A 1175 -35.56 30.59 38.68
CA ASP A 1175 -35.70 31.04 40.07
C ASP A 1175 -37.14 31.44 40.47
N SER A 1176 -38.12 31.21 39.61
CA SER A 1176 -39.54 31.58 39.85
C SER A 1176 -40.37 30.32 40.22
N PRO A 1177 -41.40 30.41 41.09
CA PRO A 1177 -42.25 29.28 41.50
C PRO A 1177 -43.26 28.84 40.40
N VAL A 1178 -42.75 28.56 39.21
CA VAL A 1178 -43.50 28.37 37.96
C VAL A 1178 -44.22 27.03 37.88
N LEU A 1179 -43.76 26.00 38.59
CA LEU A 1179 -44.40 24.68 38.56
C LEU A 1179 -45.80 24.67 39.20
N ASP A 1180 -46.05 25.55 40.16
CA ASP A 1180 -47.36 25.65 40.83
C ASP A 1180 -48.33 26.60 40.10
N LEU A 1181 -47.97 27.03 38.89
CA LEU A 1181 -48.84 27.76 37.97
C LEU A 1181 -50.11 26.95 37.64
N PRO A 1182 -51.32 27.49 37.90
CA PRO A 1182 -52.56 26.89 37.46
C PRO A 1182 -52.71 26.94 35.93
N LEU A 1183 -53.13 25.81 35.36
CA LEU A 1183 -53.44 25.69 33.94
C LEU A 1183 -54.82 26.27 33.61
N VAL A 1184 -54.95 26.89 32.44
CA VAL A 1184 -56.22 27.40 31.91
C VAL A 1184 -56.61 26.73 30.60
N LYS A 1185 -57.88 26.86 30.21
CA LYS A 1185 -58.50 26.16 29.11
C LYS A 1185 -57.84 26.55 27.79
N GLY A 1186 -57.31 25.57 27.08
CA GLY A 1186 -56.57 25.76 25.84
C GLY A 1186 -55.07 26.03 26.02
N ASP A 1187 -54.54 26.10 27.25
CA ASP A 1187 -53.08 26.02 27.48
C ASP A 1187 -52.53 24.74 26.82
N ARG A 1188 -51.38 24.89 26.16
CA ARG A 1188 -50.68 23.81 25.46
C ARG A 1188 -49.34 23.54 26.12
N ILE A 1189 -49.07 22.27 26.36
CA ILE A 1189 -47.87 21.76 27.00
C ILE A 1189 -47.23 20.73 26.07
N VAL A 1190 -46.03 21.06 25.56
CA VAL A 1190 -45.14 20.08 24.94
C VAL A 1190 -44.10 19.69 25.99
N LEU A 1191 -44.02 18.39 26.30
CA LEU A 1191 -43.00 17.79 27.17
C LEU A 1191 -41.91 17.17 26.28
#